data_AF-A0A3A8JMS2-F1
#
_entry.id   AF-A0A3A8JMS2-F1
#
_cell.length_a   1.000
_cell.length_b   1.000
_cell.length_c   1.000
_cell.angle_alpha   90.00
_cell.angle_beta   90.00
_cell.angle_gamma   90.00
#
_symmetry.space_group_name_H-M   'P 1'
#
loop_
_entity.id
_entity.type
_entity.pdbx_description
1 polymer ?
#
loop_
_entity_poly.entity_id
_entity_poly.type
_entity_poly.pdbx_seq_one_letter_code
_entity_poly.pdbx_strand_id
1 'polypeptide(L)'
;MADAGVLPPRGFVLVAAAVVGFAFLLMELVWYRMLGPILGGTTFTFGLILALALLGIGLGGTAYSVFFRHRRATLQGFALTCAFEAVLMAVPFALGDRLAILAAILRPLGGLGLGGMALGWTFITSIVVLPAAFMSGVQFPLLLALIGRGRQDAGRQVGQVYAWNTGGSIVGSLAGGFGVIPLLTAPVTWQAVAGLLAALGLGAAVLSFQRERHRVALVLPALATGLAVLLLTAQGPTAAWRHSGVGAGRSGLNEPDSQQIDRFLSAMRASITWEHEGVESSVALADDDGLNFIVNGKVDGNAIGDASTQVMAGLVGAFLHPEPRAALVIGLGTGSTAGWLGRVPTMERVDVVEIESAILEVARRCHAVNADVMDNPKVHTSIGDAREVLLTTRQRYDIIFSEPSNPYRAGISSLFTREFYQAAKQRLAEGGLFLQWLQAYEVDALTVQSAYATLSSEFASVDTWQTQSGDLLLVASTQPLPHDLAKLRARLTQEPYRTAMQAVWRTDELEGVLAHFIGNAQLAKVAAERGAMMINTDDLSSTEFAFARSLGRSAFFSTADLRRVARRLQLDRLAFTEGAPDWNRVEALRLWTGYTEPGQVSEQVRPYKDFVDAVLAGQDAAVVTLWPRLKQQPRGPRERYALARALVMTQHPDALAAVRALRDRLPVDADMLEALLMEAQHQDAPAAALLERAFTALRRDPWAHRALTEAALNTALDVGQRSPELARRLYAALEQPFAASAATLQRELIRAKLAVAAGGTALCAEGLAPLEPHVPWDRALLLARAECYTQRGDPRAQAARDDLERFLAQAPPPFLEDVEAEGAHRDGTPEHEAPRAADAPEAH
;
A
#
# COMPACT_ATOMS: atom_id res chain seq x y z
N MET A 1 -25.49 -28.04 -59.13
CA MET A 1 -26.53 -27.79 -58.11
C MET A 1 -26.27 -28.74 -56.94
N ALA A 2 -26.47 -28.27 -55.70
CA ALA A 2 -26.01 -28.84 -54.40
C ALA A 2 -24.51 -28.59 -54.15
N ASP A 3 -24.09 -27.74 -53.20
CA ASP A 3 -24.48 -27.73 -51.79
C ASP A 3 -24.66 -26.28 -51.28
N ALA A 4 -25.91 -25.79 -51.25
CA ALA A 4 -26.25 -24.52 -50.64
C ALA A 4 -26.29 -24.72 -49.12
N GLY A 5 -25.12 -24.70 -48.47
CA GLY A 5 -25.01 -24.85 -47.02
C GLY A 5 -26.01 -23.94 -46.31
N VAL A 6 -26.91 -24.55 -45.54
CA VAL A 6 -28.00 -23.88 -44.83
C VAL A 6 -27.41 -22.81 -43.92
N LEU A 7 -27.78 -21.54 -44.14
CA LEU A 7 -27.36 -20.45 -43.26
C LEU A 7 -27.77 -20.74 -41.80
N PRO A 8 -26.95 -20.37 -40.82
CA PRO A 8 -27.30 -20.52 -39.41
C PRO A 8 -28.58 -19.74 -39.06
N PRO A 9 -29.26 -20.09 -37.95
CA PRO A 9 -30.45 -19.37 -37.52
C PRO A 9 -30.07 -17.93 -37.24
N ARG A 10 -30.74 -16.97 -37.88
CA ARG A 10 -30.46 -15.55 -37.71
C ARG A 10 -30.47 -15.12 -36.24
N GLY A 11 -31.42 -15.65 -35.45
CA GLY A 11 -31.49 -15.39 -34.01
C GLY A 11 -30.23 -15.80 -33.26
N PHE A 12 -29.63 -16.95 -33.61
CA PHE A 12 -28.36 -17.38 -32.99
C PHE A 12 -27.23 -16.41 -33.31
N VAL A 13 -27.07 -16.00 -34.58
CA VAL A 13 -26.01 -15.08 -35.00
C VAL A 13 -26.14 -13.72 -34.30
N LEU A 14 -27.35 -13.21 -34.15
CA LEU A 14 -27.61 -11.93 -33.45
C LEU A 14 -27.33 -12.03 -31.94
N VAL A 15 -27.76 -13.11 -31.29
CA VAL A 15 -27.43 -13.35 -29.87
C VAL A 15 -25.92 -13.53 -29.68
N ALA A 16 -25.26 -14.29 -30.55
CA ALA A 16 -23.81 -14.46 -30.53
C ALA A 16 -23.08 -13.12 -30.70
N ALA A 17 -23.56 -12.24 -31.59
CA ALA A 17 -23.00 -10.90 -31.74
C ALA A 17 -23.13 -10.06 -30.46
N ALA A 18 -24.28 -10.13 -29.77
CA ALA A 18 -24.45 -9.47 -28.48
C ALA A 18 -23.56 -10.08 -27.39
N VAL A 19 -23.46 -11.41 -27.28
CA VAL A 19 -22.64 -12.08 -26.27
C VAL A 19 -21.15 -11.77 -26.45
N VAL A 20 -20.63 -11.79 -27.68
CA VAL A 20 -19.23 -11.41 -27.95
C VAL A 20 -18.98 -9.94 -27.63
N GLY A 21 -19.92 -9.05 -27.98
CA GLY A 21 -19.82 -7.63 -27.64
C GLY A 21 -19.83 -7.38 -26.13
N PHE A 22 -20.70 -8.09 -25.41
CA PHE A 22 -20.77 -8.10 -23.95
C PHE A 22 -19.45 -8.59 -23.34
N ALA A 23 -18.97 -9.75 -23.79
CA ALA A 23 -17.75 -10.38 -23.29
C ALA A 23 -16.53 -9.48 -23.47
N PHE A 24 -16.36 -8.86 -24.65
CA PHE A 24 -15.21 -8.02 -24.94
C PHE A 24 -15.18 -6.75 -24.06
N LEU A 25 -16.30 -6.01 -23.97
CA LEU A 25 -16.37 -4.79 -23.15
C LEU A 25 -16.27 -5.10 -21.64
N LEU A 26 -16.86 -6.21 -21.19
CA LEU A 26 -16.71 -6.65 -19.81
C LEU A 26 -15.24 -7.02 -19.50
N MET A 27 -14.59 -7.73 -20.41
CA MET A 27 -13.18 -8.09 -20.26
C MET A 27 -12.25 -6.87 -20.30
N GLU A 28 -12.60 -5.83 -21.06
CA GLU A 28 -11.84 -4.58 -21.07
C GLU A 28 -11.78 -3.93 -19.68
N LEU A 29 -12.91 -3.92 -18.96
CA LEU A 29 -12.95 -3.46 -17.56
C LEU A 29 -12.11 -4.36 -16.63
N VAL A 30 -12.17 -5.69 -16.83
CA VAL A 30 -11.36 -6.64 -16.06
C VAL A 30 -9.87 -6.44 -16.33
N TRP A 31 -9.44 -6.25 -17.59
CA TRP A 31 -8.04 -5.99 -17.93
C TRP A 31 -7.54 -4.71 -17.26
N TYR A 32 -8.36 -3.65 -17.25
CA TYR A 32 -8.00 -2.43 -16.53
C TYR A 32 -7.80 -2.69 -15.03
N ARG A 33 -8.76 -3.37 -14.38
CA ARG A 33 -8.70 -3.71 -12.95
C ARG A 33 -7.49 -4.56 -12.59
N MET A 34 -7.17 -5.55 -13.43
CA MET A 34 -6.08 -6.48 -13.16
C MET A 34 -4.71 -5.91 -13.53
N LEU A 35 -4.58 -5.08 -14.55
CA LEU A 35 -3.28 -4.53 -14.95
C LEU A 35 -2.88 -3.28 -14.16
N GLY A 36 -3.83 -2.52 -13.61
CA GLY A 36 -3.56 -1.35 -12.78
C GLY A 36 -2.51 -1.60 -11.68
N PRO A 37 -2.69 -2.60 -10.79
CA PRO A 37 -1.76 -2.93 -9.71
C PRO A 37 -0.31 -3.19 -10.12
N ILE A 38 -0.10 -3.84 -11.27
CA ILE A 38 1.24 -4.25 -11.73
C ILE A 38 1.87 -3.25 -12.71
N LEU A 39 1.09 -2.35 -13.32
CA LEU A 39 1.60 -1.33 -14.25
C LEU A 39 1.67 0.09 -13.63
N GLY A 40 0.91 0.37 -12.57
CA GLY A 40 0.98 1.60 -11.78
C GLY A 40 -0.27 2.50 -11.82
N GLY A 41 -1.34 2.08 -12.51
CA GLY A 41 -2.65 2.76 -12.46
C GLY A 41 -2.66 4.21 -12.96
N THR A 42 -1.79 4.55 -13.90
CA THR A 42 -1.69 5.91 -14.47
C THR A 42 -2.57 6.05 -15.73
N THR A 43 -2.81 7.29 -16.15
CA THR A 43 -3.51 7.61 -17.41
C THR A 43 -2.78 7.04 -18.63
N PHE A 44 -1.44 6.89 -18.57
CA PHE A 44 -0.67 6.19 -19.61
C PHE A 44 -1.00 4.71 -19.70
N THR A 45 -1.11 4.03 -18.55
CA THR A 45 -1.46 2.60 -18.53
C THR A 45 -2.87 2.35 -19.02
N PHE A 46 -3.83 3.20 -18.65
CA PHE A 46 -5.19 3.15 -19.18
C PHE A 46 -5.21 3.31 -20.71
N GLY A 47 -4.59 4.38 -21.22
CA GLY A 47 -4.53 4.64 -22.66
C GLY A 47 -3.82 3.53 -23.44
N LEU A 48 -2.80 2.89 -22.86
CA LEU A 48 -2.08 1.79 -23.48
C LEU A 48 -2.92 0.51 -23.60
N ILE A 49 -3.67 0.15 -22.55
CA ILE A 49 -4.56 -1.01 -22.56
C ILE A 49 -5.61 -0.84 -23.66
N LEU A 50 -6.25 0.34 -23.71
CA LEU A 50 -7.21 0.68 -24.77
C LEU A 50 -6.57 0.64 -26.15
N ALA A 51 -5.37 1.21 -26.32
CA ALA A 51 -4.66 1.20 -27.59
C ALA A 51 -4.36 -0.23 -28.09
N LEU A 52 -3.93 -1.13 -27.21
CA LEU A 52 -3.64 -2.52 -27.55
C LEU A 52 -4.91 -3.35 -27.80
N ALA A 53 -6.00 -3.07 -27.07
CA ALA A 53 -7.30 -3.68 -27.33
C ALA A 53 -7.82 -3.28 -28.71
N LEU A 54 -7.80 -1.98 -29.04
CA LEU A 54 -8.20 -1.44 -30.34
C LEU A 54 -7.29 -1.95 -31.48
N LEU A 55 -5.98 -2.00 -31.25
CA LEU A 55 -5.02 -2.58 -32.20
C LEU A 55 -5.33 -4.06 -32.45
N GLY A 56 -5.59 -4.83 -31.39
CA GLY A 56 -5.96 -6.23 -31.48
C GLY A 56 -7.19 -6.44 -32.36
N ILE A 57 -8.31 -5.79 -32.05
CA ILE A 57 -9.54 -5.95 -32.84
C ILE A 57 -9.34 -5.49 -34.30
N GLY A 58 -8.58 -4.42 -34.53
CA GLY A 58 -8.28 -3.91 -35.88
C GLY A 58 -7.42 -4.88 -36.70
N LEU A 59 -6.38 -5.44 -36.09
CA LEU A 59 -5.53 -6.47 -36.70
C LEU A 59 -6.34 -7.75 -36.97
N GLY A 60 -7.21 -8.16 -36.05
CA GLY A 60 -8.09 -9.32 -36.21
C GLY A 60 -9.05 -9.16 -37.38
N GLY A 61 -9.73 -8.02 -37.47
CA GLY A 61 -10.63 -7.71 -38.57
C GLY A 61 -9.92 -7.66 -39.92
N THR A 62 -8.72 -7.05 -39.95
CA THR A 62 -7.86 -7.01 -41.13
C THR A 62 -7.43 -8.41 -41.55
N ALA A 63 -6.95 -9.24 -40.61
CA ALA A 63 -6.56 -10.62 -40.87
C ALA A 63 -7.71 -11.44 -41.46
N TYR A 64 -8.94 -11.27 -40.94
CA TYR A 64 -10.12 -11.90 -41.53
C TYR A 64 -10.31 -11.48 -43.00
N SER A 65 -10.27 -10.18 -43.28
CA SER A 65 -10.46 -9.66 -44.64
C SER A 65 -9.37 -10.08 -45.64
N VAL A 66 -8.14 -10.33 -45.18
CA VAL A 66 -7.01 -10.69 -46.05
C VAL A 66 -6.98 -12.20 -46.28
N PHE A 67 -6.97 -12.98 -45.19
CA PHE A 67 -6.71 -14.42 -45.24
C PHE A 67 -7.99 -15.26 -45.34
N PHE A 68 -9.12 -14.75 -44.86
CA PHE A 68 -10.37 -15.50 -44.76
C PHE A 68 -11.46 -15.02 -45.72
N ARG A 69 -11.27 -13.91 -46.45
CA ARG A 69 -12.26 -13.41 -47.43
C ARG A 69 -12.70 -14.42 -48.48
N HIS A 70 -11.80 -15.33 -48.87
CA HIS A 70 -12.05 -16.35 -49.89
C HIS A 70 -12.48 -17.68 -49.30
N ARG A 71 -12.43 -17.82 -47.97
CA ARG A 71 -12.91 -19.00 -47.25
C ARG A 71 -14.38 -18.83 -46.92
N ARG A 72 -15.13 -19.94 -46.93
CA ARG A 72 -16.54 -19.93 -46.52
C ARG A 72 -16.60 -19.77 -45.00
N ALA A 73 -17.37 -18.79 -44.53
CA ALA A 73 -17.74 -18.67 -43.12
C ALA A 73 -18.64 -19.85 -42.70
N THR A 74 -18.31 -20.50 -41.58
CA THR A 74 -19.02 -21.65 -41.03
C THR A 74 -19.25 -21.50 -39.52
N LEU A 75 -20.27 -22.18 -38.99
CA LEU A 75 -20.52 -22.25 -37.54
C LEU A 75 -19.36 -22.92 -36.80
N GLN A 76 -18.73 -23.93 -37.41
CA GLN A 76 -17.49 -24.52 -36.87
C GLN A 76 -16.36 -23.49 -36.77
N GLY A 77 -16.18 -22.63 -37.79
CA GLY A 77 -15.19 -21.56 -37.75
C GLY A 77 -15.44 -20.60 -36.59
N PHE A 78 -16.70 -20.23 -36.38
CA PHE A 78 -17.09 -19.37 -35.25
C PHE A 78 -16.92 -20.06 -33.89
N ALA A 79 -17.29 -21.35 -33.79
CA ALA A 79 -17.08 -22.15 -32.61
C ALA A 79 -15.60 -22.21 -32.20
N LEU A 80 -14.71 -22.40 -33.19
CA LEU A 80 -13.27 -22.40 -32.98
C LEU A 80 -12.74 -21.04 -32.54
N THR A 81 -13.23 -19.93 -33.12
CA THR A 81 -12.78 -18.60 -32.70
C THR A 81 -13.18 -18.29 -31.26
N CYS A 82 -14.38 -18.67 -30.81
CA CYS A 82 -14.80 -18.47 -29.42
C CYS A 82 -14.03 -19.37 -28.45
N ALA A 83 -13.86 -20.64 -28.78
CA ALA A 83 -13.11 -21.57 -27.93
C ALA A 83 -11.62 -21.18 -27.84
N PHE A 84 -11.04 -20.70 -28.94
CA PHE A 84 -9.65 -20.24 -28.94
C PHE A 84 -9.48 -18.91 -28.20
N GLU A 85 -10.42 -17.96 -28.34
CA GLU A 85 -10.43 -16.75 -27.53
C GLU A 85 -10.50 -17.09 -26.02
N ALA A 86 -11.34 -18.04 -25.63
CA ALA A 86 -11.41 -18.51 -24.24
C ALA A 86 -10.08 -19.08 -23.74
N VAL A 87 -9.36 -19.86 -24.58
CA VAL A 87 -8.00 -20.33 -24.26
C VAL A 87 -7.02 -19.15 -24.13
N LEU A 88 -7.05 -18.19 -25.05
CA LEU A 88 -6.18 -17.02 -25.02
C LEU A 88 -6.44 -16.12 -23.81
N MET A 89 -7.67 -16.08 -23.30
CA MET A 89 -7.99 -15.43 -22.01
C MET A 89 -7.56 -16.28 -20.81
N ALA A 90 -7.66 -17.61 -20.89
CA ALA A 90 -7.28 -18.52 -19.81
C ALA A 90 -5.77 -18.65 -19.62
N VAL A 91 -4.96 -18.46 -20.67
CA VAL A 91 -3.48 -18.56 -20.56
C VAL A 91 -2.90 -17.49 -19.63
N PRO A 92 -3.14 -16.18 -19.80
CA PRO A 92 -2.61 -15.17 -18.88
C PRO A 92 -3.19 -15.32 -17.46
N PHE A 93 -4.44 -15.78 -17.33
CA PHE A 93 -4.99 -16.14 -16.03
C PHE A 93 -4.16 -17.25 -15.36
N ALA A 94 -3.89 -18.35 -16.06
CA ALA A 94 -3.11 -19.48 -15.56
C ALA A 94 -1.63 -19.15 -15.28
N LEU A 95 -1.07 -18.17 -15.98
CA LEU A 95 0.26 -17.63 -15.64
C LEU A 95 0.27 -17.00 -14.25
N GLY A 96 -0.84 -16.38 -13.83
CA GLY A 96 -1.04 -15.85 -12.48
C GLY A 96 0.08 -14.93 -12.05
N ASP A 97 0.51 -15.02 -10.80
CA ASP A 97 1.52 -14.14 -10.20
C ASP A 97 2.87 -14.11 -10.95
N ARG A 98 3.14 -15.06 -11.85
CA ARG A 98 4.33 -15.01 -12.73
C ARG A 98 4.34 -13.77 -13.61
N LEU A 99 3.18 -13.24 -14.00
CA LEU A 99 3.09 -11.98 -14.73
C LEU A 99 3.39 -10.77 -13.84
N ALA A 100 3.03 -10.81 -12.55
CA ALA A 100 3.40 -9.78 -11.59
C ALA A 100 4.93 -9.78 -11.35
N ILE A 101 5.53 -10.96 -11.22
CA ILE A 101 7.00 -11.12 -11.12
C ILE A 101 7.68 -10.61 -12.39
N LEU A 102 7.17 -10.97 -13.58
CA LEU A 102 7.70 -10.47 -14.84
C LEU A 102 7.60 -8.95 -14.95
N ALA A 103 6.50 -8.35 -14.50
CA ALA A 103 6.35 -6.90 -14.44
C ALA A 103 7.38 -6.26 -13.50
N ALA A 104 7.67 -6.88 -12.35
CA ALA A 104 8.73 -6.44 -11.44
C ALA A 104 10.12 -6.53 -12.09
N ILE A 105 10.44 -7.64 -12.78
CA ILE A 105 11.73 -7.83 -13.48
C ILE A 105 11.91 -6.82 -14.63
N LEU A 106 10.83 -6.40 -15.29
CA LEU A 106 10.89 -5.40 -16.37
C LEU A 106 10.90 -3.96 -15.85
N ARG A 107 10.65 -3.73 -14.55
CA ARG A 107 10.59 -2.41 -13.94
C ARG A 107 11.88 -1.58 -14.12
N PRO A 108 13.10 -2.14 -14.02
CA PRO A 108 14.34 -1.39 -14.22
C PRO A 108 14.46 -0.70 -15.59
N LEU A 109 13.71 -1.16 -16.62
CA LEU A 109 13.64 -0.46 -17.91
C LEU A 109 13.16 1.00 -17.77
N GLY A 110 12.44 1.33 -16.70
CA GLY A 110 12.03 2.70 -16.39
C GLY A 110 13.20 3.67 -16.15
N GLY A 111 14.40 3.17 -15.88
CA GLY A 111 15.63 3.97 -15.83
C GLY A 111 15.96 4.66 -17.16
N LEU A 112 15.46 4.14 -18.29
CA LEU A 112 15.59 4.75 -19.62
C LEU A 112 14.61 5.90 -19.88
N GLY A 113 13.76 6.25 -18.91
CA GLY A 113 12.75 7.27 -19.07
C GLY A 113 11.34 6.70 -19.28
N LEU A 114 10.39 7.56 -19.69
CA LEU A 114 9.00 7.18 -19.92
C LEU A 114 8.88 6.11 -21.02
N GLY A 115 9.72 6.19 -22.06
CA GLY A 115 9.75 5.21 -23.15
C GLY A 115 10.09 3.80 -22.65
N GLY A 116 11.06 3.67 -21.74
CA GLY A 116 11.42 2.38 -21.14
C GLY A 116 10.30 1.79 -20.28
N MET A 117 9.62 2.63 -19.48
CA MET A 117 8.42 2.19 -18.74
C MET A 117 7.31 1.73 -19.68
N ALA A 118 7.01 2.51 -20.71
CA ALA A 118 5.98 2.19 -21.70
C ALA A 118 6.30 0.90 -22.46
N LEU A 119 7.56 0.60 -22.77
CA LEU A 119 7.97 -0.67 -23.38
C LEU A 119 7.67 -1.86 -22.47
N GLY A 120 8.04 -1.79 -21.18
CA GLY A 120 7.72 -2.83 -20.20
C GLY A 120 6.21 -3.04 -20.06
N TRP A 121 5.44 -1.95 -19.91
CA TRP A 121 3.98 -1.99 -19.86
C TRP A 121 3.36 -2.59 -21.12
N THR A 122 3.88 -2.22 -22.30
CA THR A 122 3.40 -2.71 -23.60
C THR A 122 3.62 -4.20 -23.71
N PHE A 123 4.78 -4.70 -23.27
CA PHE A 123 5.09 -6.13 -23.31
C PHE A 123 4.12 -6.95 -22.44
N ILE A 124 3.94 -6.56 -21.17
CA ILE A 124 3.00 -7.24 -20.26
C ILE A 124 1.57 -7.17 -20.79
N THR A 125 1.12 -5.99 -21.20
CA THR A 125 -0.24 -5.78 -21.71
C THR A 125 -0.48 -6.56 -23.01
N SER A 126 0.54 -6.68 -23.87
CA SER A 126 0.46 -7.48 -25.10
C SER A 126 0.32 -8.97 -24.83
N ILE A 127 0.84 -9.49 -23.72
CA ILE A 127 0.62 -10.90 -23.34
C ILE A 127 -0.83 -11.11 -22.90
N VAL A 128 -1.40 -10.15 -22.16
CA VAL A 128 -2.71 -10.29 -21.51
C VAL A 128 -3.88 -9.95 -22.45
N VAL A 129 -3.75 -8.89 -23.25
CA VAL A 129 -4.86 -8.26 -23.97
C VAL A 129 -4.86 -8.61 -25.45
N LEU A 130 -3.72 -8.46 -26.11
CA LEU A 130 -3.63 -8.45 -27.58
C LEU A 130 -4.13 -9.76 -28.24
N PRO A 131 -3.80 -10.98 -27.76
CA PRO A 131 -4.24 -12.22 -28.40
C PRO A 131 -5.75 -12.41 -28.36
N ALA A 132 -6.38 -12.14 -27.21
CA ALA A 132 -7.82 -12.25 -27.05
C ALA A 132 -8.54 -11.17 -27.88
N ALA A 133 -8.08 -9.91 -27.81
CA ALA A 133 -8.62 -8.81 -28.63
C ALA A 133 -8.49 -9.10 -30.14
N PHE A 134 -7.38 -9.69 -30.57
CA PHE A 134 -7.20 -10.12 -31.95
C PHE A 134 -8.25 -11.16 -32.38
N MET A 135 -8.54 -12.16 -31.54
CA MET A 135 -9.60 -13.13 -31.83
C MET A 135 -10.99 -12.48 -31.86
N SER A 136 -11.31 -11.58 -30.93
CA SER A 136 -12.56 -10.81 -30.96
C SER A 136 -12.71 -10.02 -32.27
N GLY A 137 -11.63 -9.41 -32.75
CA GLY A 137 -11.59 -8.72 -34.05
C GLY A 137 -11.89 -9.61 -35.26
N VAL A 138 -11.49 -10.89 -35.21
CA VAL A 138 -11.80 -11.88 -36.26
C VAL A 138 -13.30 -12.26 -36.23
N GLN A 139 -13.91 -12.30 -35.05
CA GLN A 139 -15.28 -12.77 -34.88
C GLN A 139 -16.33 -11.85 -35.50
N PHE A 140 -16.14 -10.53 -35.46
CA PHE A 140 -17.14 -9.60 -35.99
C PHE A 140 -17.37 -9.74 -37.51
N PRO A 141 -16.33 -9.69 -38.39
CA PRO A 141 -16.50 -9.99 -39.82
C PRO A 141 -17.01 -11.40 -40.10
N LEU A 142 -16.66 -12.37 -39.25
CA LEU A 142 -17.15 -13.75 -39.36
C LEU A 142 -18.66 -13.83 -39.10
N LEU A 143 -19.17 -13.17 -38.07
CA LEU A 143 -20.61 -13.08 -37.78
C LEU A 143 -21.38 -12.39 -38.91
N LEU A 144 -20.80 -11.33 -39.50
CA LEU A 144 -21.36 -10.68 -40.70
C LEU A 144 -21.42 -11.65 -41.90
N ALA A 145 -20.40 -12.47 -42.10
CA ALA A 145 -20.39 -13.46 -43.17
C ALA A 145 -21.35 -14.65 -42.91
N LEU A 146 -21.76 -14.87 -41.65
CA LEU A 146 -22.71 -15.92 -41.26
C LEU A 146 -24.18 -15.50 -41.38
N ILE A 147 -24.51 -14.20 -41.30
CA ILE A 147 -25.92 -13.75 -41.30
C ILE A 147 -26.58 -13.75 -42.69
N GLY A 148 -25.80 -13.62 -43.77
CA GLY A 148 -26.33 -13.66 -45.12
C GLY A 148 -25.27 -13.66 -46.23
N ARG A 149 -25.68 -14.12 -47.42
CA ARG A 149 -24.85 -14.16 -48.64
C ARG A 149 -25.55 -13.41 -49.76
N GLY A 150 -25.02 -12.26 -50.19
CA GLY A 150 -25.53 -11.48 -51.33
C GLY A 150 -25.64 -9.98 -51.07
N ARG A 151 -25.90 -9.19 -52.13
CA ARG A 151 -26.06 -7.72 -52.05
C ARG A 151 -27.45 -7.29 -51.56
N GLN A 152 -28.43 -8.19 -51.58
CA GLN A 152 -29.80 -7.90 -51.11
C GLN A 152 -29.84 -7.83 -49.58
N ASP A 153 -30.46 -6.78 -49.04
CA ASP A 153 -30.53 -6.50 -47.59
C ASP A 153 -29.18 -6.38 -46.85
N ALA A 154 -28.05 -6.25 -47.57
CA ALA A 154 -26.73 -6.20 -46.95
C ALA A 154 -26.62 -5.09 -45.88
N GLY A 155 -27.15 -3.90 -46.16
CA GLY A 155 -27.20 -2.80 -45.19
C GLY A 155 -28.01 -3.14 -43.93
N ARG A 156 -29.17 -3.81 -44.08
CA ARG A 156 -30.00 -4.22 -42.95
C ARG A 156 -29.31 -5.31 -42.12
N GLN A 157 -28.69 -6.28 -42.75
CA GLN A 157 -28.00 -7.39 -42.09
C GLN A 157 -26.77 -6.90 -41.32
N VAL A 158 -25.94 -6.05 -41.95
CA VAL A 158 -24.80 -5.41 -41.28
C VAL A 158 -25.27 -4.56 -40.11
N GLY A 159 -26.30 -3.72 -40.32
CA GLY A 159 -26.87 -2.88 -39.28
C GLY A 159 -27.43 -3.68 -38.10
N GLN A 160 -28.07 -4.83 -38.34
CA GLN A 160 -28.60 -5.69 -37.27
C GLN A 160 -27.49 -6.34 -36.44
N VAL A 161 -26.47 -6.94 -37.06
CA VAL A 161 -25.35 -7.54 -36.32
C VAL A 161 -24.62 -6.48 -35.50
N TYR A 162 -24.37 -5.32 -36.10
CA TYR A 162 -23.74 -4.19 -35.42
C TYR A 162 -24.59 -3.72 -34.22
N ALA A 163 -25.89 -3.52 -34.41
CA ALA A 163 -26.79 -3.08 -33.33
C ALA A 163 -26.84 -4.08 -32.15
N TRP A 164 -26.91 -5.39 -32.41
CA TRP A 164 -26.90 -6.40 -31.36
C TRP A 164 -25.55 -6.46 -30.63
N ASN A 165 -24.45 -6.36 -31.38
CA ASN A 165 -23.12 -6.31 -30.80
C ASN A 165 -22.95 -5.07 -29.89
N THR A 166 -23.30 -3.89 -30.39
CA THR A 166 -23.28 -2.65 -29.60
C THR A 166 -24.20 -2.72 -28.38
N GLY A 167 -25.40 -3.27 -28.52
CA GLY A 167 -26.31 -3.48 -27.38
C GLY A 167 -25.71 -4.38 -26.32
N GLY A 168 -25.10 -5.50 -26.73
CA GLY A 168 -24.34 -6.38 -25.84
C GLY A 168 -23.17 -5.67 -25.16
N SER A 169 -22.40 -4.88 -25.91
CA SER A 169 -21.29 -4.08 -25.40
C SER A 169 -21.71 -3.03 -24.36
N ILE A 170 -22.82 -2.32 -24.58
CA ILE A 170 -23.40 -1.38 -23.59
C ILE A 170 -23.82 -2.11 -22.32
N VAL A 171 -24.48 -3.27 -22.46
CA VAL A 171 -24.84 -4.09 -21.31
C VAL A 171 -23.60 -4.60 -20.60
N GLY A 172 -22.55 -5.00 -21.33
CA GLY A 172 -21.28 -5.46 -20.79
C GLY A 172 -20.56 -4.41 -19.97
N SER A 173 -20.49 -3.18 -20.46
CA SER A 173 -19.84 -2.08 -19.72
C SER A 173 -20.64 -1.66 -18.48
N LEU A 174 -21.97 -1.49 -18.60
CA LEU A 174 -22.82 -1.09 -17.47
C LEU A 174 -22.93 -2.19 -16.42
N ALA A 175 -23.23 -3.43 -16.84
CA ALA A 175 -23.32 -4.55 -15.91
C ALA A 175 -21.96 -4.86 -15.31
N GLY A 176 -20.87 -4.72 -16.06
CA GLY A 176 -19.50 -4.92 -15.59
C GLY A 176 -19.12 -4.00 -14.45
N GLY A 177 -19.16 -2.68 -14.70
CA GLY A 177 -18.70 -1.67 -13.75
C GLY A 177 -19.57 -1.56 -12.50
N PHE A 178 -20.89 -1.67 -12.63
CA PHE A 178 -21.83 -1.43 -11.52
C PHE A 178 -22.41 -2.70 -10.88
N GLY A 179 -22.08 -3.90 -11.40
CA GLY A 179 -22.71 -5.14 -10.95
C GLY A 179 -21.75 -6.33 -10.89
N VAL A 180 -21.37 -6.89 -12.04
CA VAL A 180 -20.65 -8.16 -12.14
C VAL A 180 -19.31 -8.11 -11.41
N ILE A 181 -18.50 -7.06 -11.61
CA ILE A 181 -17.20 -6.95 -10.94
C ILE A 181 -17.37 -6.76 -9.43
N PRO A 182 -18.21 -5.82 -8.93
CA PRO A 182 -18.42 -5.68 -7.48
C PRO A 182 -19.01 -6.92 -6.79
N LEU A 183 -19.87 -7.68 -7.49
CA LEU A 183 -20.53 -8.86 -6.92
C LEU A 183 -19.67 -10.13 -6.95
N LEU A 184 -18.86 -10.33 -7.99
CA LEU A 184 -18.08 -11.56 -8.20
C LEU A 184 -16.59 -11.42 -7.95
N THR A 185 -16.05 -10.20 -8.01
CA THR A 185 -14.62 -9.83 -8.16
C THR A 185 -14.08 -9.87 -9.59
N ALA A 186 -13.00 -9.13 -9.85
CA ALA A 186 -12.36 -9.08 -11.17
C ALA A 186 -11.79 -10.45 -11.64
N PRO A 187 -11.10 -11.25 -10.81
CA PRO A 187 -10.62 -12.59 -11.22
C PRO A 187 -11.76 -13.56 -11.57
N VAL A 188 -12.84 -13.58 -10.79
CA VAL A 188 -13.99 -14.44 -11.06
C VAL A 188 -14.74 -13.97 -12.32
N THR A 189 -14.84 -12.65 -12.52
CA THR A 189 -15.40 -12.08 -13.75
C THR A 189 -14.58 -12.47 -14.98
N TRP A 190 -13.24 -12.48 -14.88
CA TRP A 190 -12.36 -13.01 -15.93
C TRP A 190 -12.74 -14.46 -16.28
N GLN A 191 -12.78 -15.34 -15.28
CA GLN A 191 -13.13 -16.75 -15.47
C GLN A 191 -14.53 -16.90 -16.08
N ALA A 192 -15.51 -16.11 -15.62
CA ALA A 192 -16.88 -16.13 -16.12
C ALA A 192 -16.97 -15.71 -17.60
N VAL A 193 -16.22 -14.69 -18.02
CA VAL A 193 -16.18 -14.26 -19.44
C VAL A 193 -15.55 -15.35 -20.31
N ALA A 194 -14.42 -15.92 -19.89
CA ALA A 194 -13.79 -17.02 -20.62
C ALA A 194 -14.71 -18.25 -20.71
N GLY A 195 -15.40 -18.57 -19.61
CA GLY A 195 -16.41 -19.64 -19.56
C GLY A 195 -17.61 -19.37 -20.47
N LEU A 196 -18.09 -18.12 -20.53
CA LEU A 196 -19.19 -17.70 -21.42
C LEU A 196 -18.81 -17.88 -22.90
N LEU A 197 -17.60 -17.48 -23.29
CA LEU A 197 -17.09 -17.66 -24.65
C LEU A 197 -16.91 -19.13 -25.00
N ALA A 198 -16.41 -19.94 -24.07
CA ALA A 198 -16.30 -21.39 -24.24
C ALA A 198 -17.67 -22.05 -24.42
N ALA A 199 -18.66 -21.65 -23.61
CA ALA A 199 -20.04 -22.13 -23.72
C ALA A 199 -20.69 -21.72 -25.05
N LEU A 200 -20.49 -20.48 -25.50
CA LEU A 200 -20.95 -20.02 -26.81
C LEU A 200 -20.30 -20.82 -27.95
N GLY A 201 -18.99 -21.09 -27.85
CA GLY A 201 -18.24 -21.91 -28.78
C GLY A 201 -18.77 -23.35 -28.86
N LEU A 202 -19.03 -23.99 -27.72
CA LEU A 202 -19.66 -25.32 -27.66
C LEU A 202 -21.07 -25.31 -28.25
N GLY A 203 -21.88 -24.30 -27.94
CA GLY A 203 -23.21 -24.13 -28.52
C GLY A 203 -23.16 -24.03 -30.05
N ALA A 204 -22.24 -23.22 -30.58
CA ALA A 204 -21.99 -23.13 -32.02
C ALA A 204 -21.51 -24.46 -32.63
N ALA A 205 -20.63 -25.20 -31.94
CA ALA A 205 -20.11 -26.49 -32.38
C ALA A 205 -21.22 -27.56 -32.45
N VAL A 206 -22.08 -27.63 -31.43
CA VAL A 206 -23.24 -28.53 -31.40
C VAL A 206 -24.22 -28.20 -32.54
N LEU A 207 -24.53 -26.91 -32.75
CA LEU A 207 -25.38 -26.48 -33.87
C LEU A 207 -24.75 -26.81 -35.23
N SER A 208 -23.42 -26.69 -35.37
CA SER A 208 -22.69 -27.10 -36.57
C SER A 208 -22.79 -28.61 -36.78
N PHE A 209 -22.58 -29.42 -35.74
CA PHE A 209 -22.66 -30.88 -35.80
C PHE A 209 -24.07 -31.39 -36.14
N GLN A 210 -25.11 -30.79 -35.55
CA GLN A 210 -26.50 -31.16 -35.84
C GLN A 210 -26.87 -30.92 -37.30
N ARG A 211 -26.28 -29.90 -37.94
CA ARG A 211 -26.54 -29.55 -39.35
C ARG A 211 -25.69 -30.33 -40.33
N GLU A 212 -24.38 -30.42 -40.08
CA GLU A 212 -23.39 -30.90 -41.05
C GLU A 212 -22.93 -32.34 -40.76
N ARG A 213 -23.25 -32.90 -39.59
CA ARG A 213 -22.90 -34.26 -39.12
C ARG A 213 -21.41 -34.63 -39.14
N HIS A 214 -20.51 -33.66 -39.31
CA HIS A 214 -19.07 -33.88 -39.23
C HIS A 214 -18.58 -33.92 -37.78
N ARG A 215 -18.13 -35.09 -37.29
CA ARG A 215 -17.61 -35.25 -35.91
C ARG A 215 -16.46 -34.30 -35.58
N VAL A 216 -15.62 -33.97 -36.56
CA VAL A 216 -14.50 -33.03 -36.42
C VAL A 216 -14.97 -31.63 -36.02
N ALA A 217 -16.21 -31.25 -36.36
CA ALA A 217 -16.80 -29.97 -35.98
C ALA A 217 -17.06 -29.82 -34.47
N LEU A 218 -17.13 -30.95 -33.74
CA LEU A 218 -17.34 -30.96 -32.29
C LEU A 218 -16.03 -31.17 -31.51
N VAL A 219 -15.12 -32.00 -32.01
CA VAL A 219 -13.91 -32.41 -31.28
C VAL A 219 -12.97 -31.24 -31.00
N LEU A 220 -12.63 -30.44 -32.00
CA LEU A 220 -11.64 -29.36 -31.81
C LEU A 220 -12.14 -28.25 -30.87
N PRO A 221 -13.36 -27.70 -31.00
CA PRO A 221 -13.90 -26.75 -30.02
C PRO A 221 -14.03 -27.35 -28.62
N ALA A 222 -14.38 -28.63 -28.51
CA ALA A 222 -14.48 -29.31 -27.20
C ALA A 222 -13.11 -29.47 -26.54
N LEU A 223 -12.06 -29.84 -27.28
CA LEU A 223 -10.69 -29.92 -26.76
C LEU A 223 -10.18 -28.54 -26.33
N ALA A 224 -10.39 -27.50 -27.14
CA ALA A 224 -10.03 -26.13 -26.79
C ALA A 224 -10.79 -25.65 -25.54
N THR A 225 -12.08 -25.96 -25.43
CA THR A 225 -12.88 -25.66 -24.24
C THR A 225 -12.36 -26.41 -23.01
N GLY A 226 -12.04 -27.70 -23.15
CA GLY A 226 -11.45 -28.49 -22.07
C GLY A 226 -10.10 -27.92 -21.60
N LEU A 227 -9.27 -27.46 -22.54
CA LEU A 227 -8.02 -26.77 -22.22
C LEU A 227 -8.27 -25.44 -21.49
N ALA A 228 -9.21 -24.61 -21.96
CA ALA A 228 -9.57 -23.36 -21.30
C ALA A 228 -10.04 -23.61 -19.86
N VAL A 229 -10.94 -24.59 -19.65
CA VAL A 229 -11.42 -24.96 -18.31
C VAL A 229 -10.26 -25.43 -17.42
N LEU A 230 -9.37 -26.28 -17.93
CA LEU A 230 -8.20 -26.73 -17.19
C LEU A 230 -7.30 -25.55 -16.77
N LEU A 231 -7.01 -24.62 -17.68
CA LEU A 231 -6.20 -23.43 -17.39
C LEU A 231 -6.88 -22.50 -16.37
N LEU A 232 -8.21 -22.34 -16.43
CA LEU A 232 -8.96 -21.54 -15.47
C LEU A 232 -9.02 -22.17 -14.07
N THR A 233 -8.70 -23.47 -13.93
CA THR A 233 -8.57 -24.13 -12.61
C THR A 233 -7.22 -23.88 -11.93
N ALA A 234 -6.26 -23.25 -12.63
CA ALA A 234 -5.02 -22.81 -12.02
C ALA A 234 -5.29 -21.74 -10.94
N GLN A 235 -4.33 -21.56 -10.02
CA GLN A 235 -4.43 -20.62 -8.91
C GLN A 235 -4.80 -19.19 -9.34
N GLY A 236 -4.36 -18.78 -10.54
CA GLY A 236 -4.71 -17.48 -11.08
C GLY A 236 -3.92 -16.33 -10.45
N PRO A 237 -4.38 -15.09 -10.66
CA PRO A 237 -3.83 -13.90 -10.02
C PRO A 237 -4.23 -13.85 -8.54
N THR A 238 -3.25 -13.89 -7.63
CA THR A 238 -3.48 -13.84 -6.18
C THR A 238 -3.29 -12.43 -5.63
N ALA A 239 -3.22 -12.28 -4.30
CA ALA A 239 -2.82 -11.05 -3.63
C ALA A 239 -1.46 -10.50 -4.15
N ALA A 240 -0.53 -11.37 -4.55
CA ALA A 240 0.74 -10.93 -5.10
C ALA A 240 0.59 -10.22 -6.47
N TRP A 241 -0.44 -10.52 -7.25
CA TRP A 241 -0.78 -9.73 -8.43
C TRP A 241 -1.57 -8.47 -8.04
N ARG A 242 -2.61 -8.64 -7.23
CA ARG A 242 -3.64 -7.62 -7.02
C ARG A 242 -3.23 -6.51 -6.06
N HIS A 243 -2.37 -6.82 -5.08
CA HIS A 243 -2.19 -5.99 -3.87
C HIS A 243 -0.73 -5.63 -3.55
N SER A 244 0.23 -5.88 -4.46
CA SER A 244 1.66 -5.93 -4.11
C SER A 244 2.53 -4.74 -4.50
N GLY A 245 1.94 -3.63 -4.96
CA GLY A 245 2.68 -2.39 -5.25
C GLY A 245 3.69 -2.47 -6.39
N VAL A 246 3.72 -3.55 -7.18
CA VAL A 246 4.67 -3.75 -8.29
C VAL A 246 4.63 -2.58 -9.27
N GLY A 247 3.44 -2.11 -9.66
CA GLY A 247 3.29 -1.00 -10.60
C GLY A 247 3.80 0.34 -10.07
N ALA A 248 3.76 0.53 -8.75
CA ALA A 248 4.32 1.69 -8.08
C ALA A 248 5.84 1.55 -7.82
N GLY A 249 6.44 0.38 -8.08
CA GLY A 249 7.84 0.10 -7.77
C GLY A 249 8.11 -0.17 -6.28
N ARG A 250 7.09 -0.59 -5.52
CA ARG A 250 7.16 -0.77 -4.06
C ARG A 250 7.10 -2.24 -3.61
N SER A 251 7.32 -3.17 -4.52
CA SER A 251 7.30 -4.62 -4.23
C SER A 251 8.58 -5.13 -3.54
N GLY A 252 9.67 -4.34 -3.55
CA GLY A 252 10.99 -4.78 -3.08
C GLY A 252 11.72 -5.74 -4.02
N LEU A 253 11.11 -6.10 -5.16
CA LEU A 253 11.67 -7.01 -6.17
C LEU A 253 12.42 -6.22 -7.26
N ASN A 254 13.65 -5.80 -6.97
CA ASN A 254 14.48 -5.07 -7.95
C ASN A 254 15.33 -6.01 -8.82
N GLU A 255 16.08 -6.92 -8.19
CA GLU A 255 16.86 -7.98 -8.85
C GLU A 255 16.62 -9.30 -8.11
N PRO A 256 15.40 -9.86 -8.22
CA PRO A 256 14.99 -10.91 -7.30
C PRO A 256 15.60 -12.27 -7.65
N ASP A 257 16.20 -12.93 -6.67
CA ASP A 257 16.51 -14.37 -6.72
C ASP A 257 15.26 -15.22 -6.44
N SER A 258 15.37 -16.55 -6.59
CA SER A 258 14.22 -17.45 -6.38
C SER A 258 13.69 -17.42 -4.94
N GLN A 259 14.55 -17.29 -3.94
CA GLN A 259 14.12 -17.22 -2.54
C GLN A 259 13.44 -15.89 -2.23
N GLN A 260 13.87 -14.78 -2.82
CA GLN A 260 13.22 -13.48 -2.71
C GLN A 260 11.83 -13.51 -3.34
N ILE A 261 11.66 -14.20 -4.48
CA ILE A 261 10.35 -14.41 -5.10
C ILE A 261 9.45 -15.23 -4.18
N ASP A 262 9.90 -16.38 -3.68
CA ASP A 262 9.08 -17.23 -2.81
C ASP A 262 8.72 -16.52 -1.49
N ARG A 263 9.67 -15.76 -0.90
CA ARG A 263 9.42 -14.87 0.24
C ARG A 263 8.32 -13.86 -0.06
N PHE A 264 8.43 -13.14 -1.17
CA PHE A 264 7.46 -12.13 -1.57
C PHE A 264 6.07 -12.72 -1.80
N LEU A 265 5.97 -13.84 -2.54
CA LEU A 265 4.71 -14.50 -2.81
C LEU A 265 4.05 -15.00 -1.53
N SER A 266 4.81 -15.63 -0.63
CA SER A 266 4.29 -16.10 0.65
C SER A 266 3.81 -14.94 1.52
N ALA A 267 4.65 -13.90 1.68
CA ALA A 267 4.33 -12.74 2.49
C ALA A 267 3.07 -12.00 2.00
N MET A 268 2.94 -11.77 0.68
CA MET A 268 1.76 -11.10 0.12
C MET A 268 0.49 -11.91 0.24
N ARG A 269 0.56 -13.24 0.22
CA ARG A 269 -0.61 -14.08 0.41
C ARG A 269 -0.99 -14.23 1.89
N ALA A 270 0.00 -14.16 2.79
CA ALA A 270 -0.20 -14.22 4.23
C ALA A 270 -0.78 -12.92 4.80
N SER A 271 -0.35 -11.76 4.28
CA SER A 271 -0.66 -10.48 4.90
C SER A 271 -2.10 -10.00 4.63
N ILE A 272 -2.71 -10.37 3.51
CA ILE A 272 -4.06 -9.89 3.16
C ILE A 272 -5.12 -10.64 3.96
N THR A 273 -5.76 -9.93 4.90
CA THR A 273 -6.81 -10.49 5.78
C THR A 273 -8.23 -10.17 5.30
N TRP A 274 -8.36 -9.19 4.41
CA TRP A 274 -9.65 -8.81 3.83
C TRP A 274 -9.44 -8.13 2.48
N GLU A 275 -10.36 -8.38 1.56
CA GLU A 275 -10.40 -7.71 0.26
C GLU A 275 -11.85 -7.54 -0.23
N HIS A 276 -12.04 -6.53 -1.07
CA HIS A 276 -13.31 -6.21 -1.69
C HIS A 276 -13.09 -5.58 -3.07
N GLU A 277 -13.92 -5.94 -4.04
CA GLU A 277 -13.96 -5.25 -5.33
C GLU A 277 -15.12 -4.26 -5.30
N GLY A 278 -14.81 -2.97 -5.26
CA GLY A 278 -15.78 -1.90 -5.29
C GLY A 278 -16.01 -1.35 -6.70
N VAL A 279 -16.96 -0.41 -6.80
CA VAL A 279 -17.34 0.24 -8.06
C VAL A 279 -16.17 1.03 -8.63
N GLU A 280 -15.36 1.66 -7.78
CA GLU A 280 -14.23 2.50 -8.21
C GLU A 280 -12.90 1.75 -8.18
N SER A 281 -12.71 0.88 -7.16
CA SER A 281 -11.40 0.28 -6.95
C SER A 281 -11.44 -1.10 -6.29
N SER A 282 -10.34 -1.84 -6.47
CA SER A 282 -10.01 -3.01 -5.67
C SER A 282 -9.43 -2.53 -4.35
N VAL A 283 -9.98 -2.97 -3.22
CA VAL A 283 -9.54 -2.59 -1.88
C VAL A 283 -9.12 -3.84 -1.11
N ALA A 284 -8.02 -3.76 -0.38
CA ALA A 284 -7.59 -4.81 0.54
C ALA A 284 -7.03 -4.23 1.84
N LEU A 285 -7.01 -5.07 2.89
CA LEU A 285 -6.35 -4.81 4.15
C LEU A 285 -5.24 -5.84 4.35
N ALA A 286 -4.03 -5.33 4.55
CA ALA A 286 -2.89 -6.12 4.99
C ALA A 286 -2.66 -5.93 6.49
N ASP A 287 -2.45 -7.03 7.20
CA ASP A 287 -2.14 -7.08 8.62
C ASP A 287 -0.68 -7.53 8.80
N ASP A 288 0.23 -6.55 8.93
CA ASP A 288 1.67 -6.82 9.12
C ASP A 288 2.26 -6.09 10.36
N ASP A 289 2.43 -4.78 10.27
CA ASP A 289 2.90 -3.88 11.31
C ASP A 289 2.11 -2.55 11.21
N GLY A 290 0.87 -2.64 11.70
CA GLY A 290 -0.22 -1.72 11.43
C GLY A 290 -1.11 -2.23 10.30
N LEU A 291 -2.41 -1.89 10.35
CA LEU A 291 -3.31 -2.15 9.21
C LEU A 291 -2.92 -1.26 8.02
N ASN A 292 -2.52 -1.87 6.90
CA ASN A 292 -2.37 -1.16 5.63
C ASN A 292 -3.64 -1.32 4.81
N PHE A 293 -4.23 -0.23 4.36
CA PHE A 293 -5.26 -0.32 3.33
C PHE A 293 -4.65 -0.06 1.95
N ILE A 294 -4.98 -0.95 1.03
CA ILE A 294 -4.42 -1.04 -0.31
C ILE A 294 -5.55 -0.74 -1.28
N VAL A 295 -5.31 0.18 -2.21
CA VAL A 295 -6.27 0.51 -3.27
C VAL A 295 -5.57 0.31 -4.61
N ASN A 296 -6.14 -0.55 -5.45
CA ASN A 296 -5.59 -0.92 -6.77
C ASN A 296 -4.09 -1.27 -6.72
N GLY A 297 -3.70 -2.08 -5.75
CA GLY A 297 -2.32 -2.54 -5.61
C GLY A 297 -1.39 -1.62 -4.83
N LYS A 298 -1.80 -0.41 -4.44
CA LYS A 298 -0.93 0.55 -3.76
C LYS A 298 -1.45 0.86 -2.36
N VAL A 299 -0.57 0.81 -1.36
CA VAL A 299 -0.88 1.23 0.02
C VAL A 299 -1.22 2.73 0.00
N ASP A 300 -2.45 3.06 0.36
CA ASP A 300 -2.95 4.43 0.49
C ASP A 300 -2.95 4.92 1.94
N GLY A 301 -2.75 4.02 2.90
CA GLY A 301 -2.33 4.42 4.24
C GLY A 301 -2.10 3.25 5.19
N ASN A 302 -1.28 3.50 6.20
CA ASN A 302 -1.05 2.62 7.34
C ASN A 302 -1.62 3.25 8.62
N ALA A 303 -2.37 2.48 9.40
CA ALA A 303 -3.04 2.93 10.62
C ALA A 303 -2.12 3.59 11.66
N ILE A 304 -0.85 3.19 11.73
CA ILE A 304 0.13 3.68 12.72
C ILE A 304 1.22 4.51 12.04
N GLY A 305 1.79 3.99 10.95
CA GLY A 305 2.87 4.58 10.19
C GLY A 305 2.52 5.95 9.61
N ASP A 306 1.29 6.10 9.09
CA ASP A 306 0.83 7.37 8.51
C ASP A 306 0.03 8.23 9.50
N ALA A 307 0.00 7.87 10.79
CA ALA A 307 -0.72 8.64 11.79
C ALA A 307 -0.24 10.09 11.87
N SER A 308 1.06 10.34 11.64
CA SER A 308 1.60 11.71 11.57
C SER A 308 0.94 12.56 10.50
N THR A 309 0.57 11.97 9.36
CA THR A 309 -0.21 12.64 8.33
C THR A 309 -1.69 12.65 8.68
N GLN A 310 -2.31 11.49 8.89
CA GLN A 310 -3.76 11.37 8.97
C GLN A 310 -4.35 12.00 10.23
N VAL A 311 -3.68 11.92 11.38
CA VAL A 311 -4.15 12.56 12.63
C VAL A 311 -3.92 14.07 12.56
N MET A 312 -2.73 14.49 12.10
CA MET A 312 -2.33 15.89 12.20
C MET A 312 -2.88 16.77 11.08
N ALA A 313 -3.16 16.22 9.90
CA ALA A 313 -3.57 17.03 8.77
C ALA A 313 -4.87 17.81 9.03
N GLY A 314 -5.88 17.18 9.65
CA GLY A 314 -7.06 17.90 10.13
C GLY A 314 -6.81 18.71 11.41
N LEU A 315 -6.08 18.15 12.38
CA LEU A 315 -5.87 18.81 13.67
C LEU A 315 -5.02 20.07 13.59
N VAL A 316 -4.10 20.20 12.62
CA VAL A 316 -3.36 21.45 12.37
C VAL A 316 -4.33 22.56 11.99
N GLY A 317 -5.27 22.28 11.08
CA GLY A 317 -6.32 23.24 10.72
C GLY A 317 -7.16 23.66 11.94
N ALA A 318 -7.62 22.68 12.72
CA ALA A 318 -8.42 22.96 13.92
C ALA A 318 -7.64 23.70 15.02
N PHE A 319 -6.35 23.40 15.16
CA PHE A 319 -5.47 24.03 16.12
C PHE A 319 -5.20 25.50 15.78
N LEU A 320 -5.06 25.81 14.49
CA LEU A 320 -4.82 27.18 14.00
C LEU A 320 -6.11 28.02 13.97
N HIS A 321 -7.26 27.42 13.64
CA HIS A 321 -8.53 28.12 13.56
C HIS A 321 -8.97 28.64 14.95
N PRO A 322 -9.54 29.86 15.06
CA PRO A 322 -10.00 30.43 16.34
C PRO A 322 -10.97 29.55 17.13
N GLU A 323 -12.01 29.06 16.45
CA GLU A 323 -13.12 28.29 17.03
C GLU A 323 -13.83 27.45 15.94
N PRO A 324 -13.26 26.31 15.49
CA PRO A 324 -13.84 25.52 14.40
C PRO A 324 -15.09 24.76 14.87
N ARG A 325 -16.18 24.79 14.08
CA ARG A 325 -17.47 24.16 14.37
C ARG A 325 -17.93 23.18 13.29
N ALA A 326 -17.63 23.44 12.02
CA ALA A 326 -17.97 22.55 10.92
C ALA A 326 -16.74 22.23 10.06
N ALA A 327 -16.51 20.93 9.81
CA ALA A 327 -15.45 20.45 8.94
C ALA A 327 -15.99 19.59 7.79
N LEU A 328 -15.33 19.66 6.63
CA LEU A 328 -15.47 18.73 5.51
C LEU A 328 -14.15 17.99 5.31
N VAL A 329 -14.20 16.67 5.25
CA VAL A 329 -13.06 15.79 4.95
C VAL A 329 -13.32 15.09 3.63
N ILE A 330 -12.44 15.29 2.66
CA ILE A 330 -12.48 14.65 1.34
C ILE A 330 -11.52 13.46 1.37
N GLY A 331 -12.09 12.26 1.27
CA GLY A 331 -11.42 10.98 1.49
C GLY A 331 -11.51 10.55 2.96
N LEU A 332 -12.03 9.35 3.24
CA LEU A 332 -12.11 8.80 4.59
C LEU A 332 -10.80 8.11 5.00
N GLY A 333 -10.24 7.27 4.12
CA GLY A 333 -9.03 6.49 4.40
C GLY A 333 -9.17 5.61 5.65
N THR A 334 -8.23 5.71 6.60
CA THR A 334 -8.34 5.03 7.91
C THR A 334 -9.42 5.64 8.82
N GLY A 335 -9.98 6.79 8.43
CA GLY A 335 -10.94 7.57 9.20
C GLY A 335 -10.30 8.46 10.28
N SER A 336 -8.97 8.42 10.43
CA SER A 336 -8.28 9.14 11.50
C SER A 336 -8.53 10.64 11.47
N THR A 337 -8.42 11.29 10.31
CA THR A 337 -8.62 12.74 10.25
C THR A 337 -10.02 13.17 10.72
N ALA A 338 -11.06 12.52 10.20
CA ALA A 338 -12.45 12.84 10.55
C ALA A 338 -12.75 12.53 12.01
N GLY A 339 -12.27 11.40 12.53
CA GLY A 339 -12.49 11.01 13.91
C GLY A 339 -11.81 11.93 14.91
N TRP A 340 -10.54 12.29 14.69
CA TRP A 340 -9.83 13.24 15.55
C TRP A 340 -10.41 14.65 15.47
N LEU A 341 -10.85 15.12 14.30
CA LEU A 341 -11.64 16.36 14.18
C LEU A 341 -12.94 16.31 14.97
N GLY A 342 -13.65 15.18 14.93
CA GLY A 342 -14.88 14.96 15.71
C GLY A 342 -14.67 14.97 17.23
N ARG A 343 -13.42 14.81 17.71
CA ARG A 343 -13.07 14.92 19.14
C ARG A 343 -12.78 16.34 19.58
N VAL A 344 -12.60 17.29 18.66
CA VAL A 344 -12.42 18.70 19.00
C VAL A 344 -13.68 19.21 19.71
N PRO A 345 -13.58 19.80 20.93
CA PRO A 345 -14.75 20.14 21.73
C PRO A 345 -15.73 21.11 21.05
N THR A 346 -15.20 22.10 20.33
CA THR A 346 -16.01 23.10 19.59
C THR A 346 -16.61 22.56 18.31
N MET A 347 -16.13 21.41 17.80
CA MET A 347 -16.64 20.83 16.57
C MET A 347 -18.07 20.33 16.80
N GLU A 348 -18.99 20.80 15.98
CA GLU A 348 -20.40 20.42 15.97
C GLU A 348 -20.69 19.37 14.89
N ARG A 349 -20.00 19.45 13.74
CA ARG A 349 -20.23 18.58 12.58
C ARG A 349 -18.95 18.32 11.79
N VAL A 350 -18.72 17.06 11.40
CA VAL A 350 -17.69 16.64 10.45
C VAL A 350 -18.35 15.88 9.32
N ASP A 351 -18.42 16.47 8.14
CA ASP A 351 -18.87 15.79 6.93
C ASP A 351 -17.70 15.08 6.26
N VAL A 352 -17.91 13.84 5.83
CA VAL A 352 -16.92 13.05 5.08
C VAL A 352 -17.50 12.68 3.73
N VAL A 353 -16.72 12.88 2.67
CA VAL A 353 -17.07 12.43 1.32
C VAL A 353 -16.06 11.38 0.90
N GLU A 354 -16.55 10.15 0.73
CA GLU A 354 -15.75 8.98 0.35
C GLU A 354 -16.28 8.44 -0.97
N ILE A 355 -15.39 8.19 -1.94
CA ILE A 355 -15.79 7.72 -3.27
C ILE A 355 -16.02 6.20 -3.29
N GLU A 356 -15.29 5.45 -2.47
CA GLU A 356 -15.33 4.00 -2.41
C GLU A 356 -15.95 3.50 -1.10
N SER A 357 -17.14 2.92 -1.21
CA SER A 357 -17.90 2.37 -0.08
C SER A 357 -17.13 1.35 0.77
N ALA A 358 -16.20 0.60 0.16
CA ALA A 358 -15.38 -0.38 0.86
C ALA A 358 -14.48 0.25 1.94
N ILE A 359 -14.12 1.54 1.80
CA ILE A 359 -13.28 2.27 2.75
C ILE A 359 -13.98 2.49 4.10
N LEU A 360 -15.32 2.40 4.17
CA LEU A 360 -16.03 2.47 5.45
C LEU A 360 -15.71 1.26 6.35
N GLU A 361 -15.49 0.09 5.76
CA GLU A 361 -15.05 -1.10 6.49
C GLU A 361 -13.59 -0.98 6.92
N VAL A 362 -12.73 -0.36 6.09
CA VAL A 362 -11.36 0.00 6.46
C VAL A 362 -11.35 0.90 7.70
N ALA A 363 -12.13 1.99 7.69
CA ALA A 363 -12.23 2.89 8.84
C ALA A 363 -12.78 2.18 10.08
N ARG A 364 -13.77 1.29 9.95
CA ARG A 364 -14.28 0.49 11.07
C ARG A 364 -13.20 -0.39 11.69
N ARG A 365 -12.35 -1.01 10.88
CA ARG A 365 -11.25 -1.86 11.37
C ARG A 365 -10.13 -1.05 12.03
N CYS A 366 -9.90 0.18 11.58
CA CYS A 366 -8.93 1.11 12.15
C CYS A 366 -9.42 1.85 13.42
N HIS A 367 -10.52 1.42 14.06
CA HIS A 367 -11.13 2.10 15.23
C HIS A 367 -10.13 2.48 16.34
N ALA A 368 -9.13 1.63 16.60
CA ALA A 368 -8.12 1.84 17.63
C ALA A 368 -7.26 3.11 17.44
N VAL A 369 -7.13 3.63 16.21
CA VAL A 369 -6.31 4.82 15.91
C VAL A 369 -7.14 6.03 15.47
N ASN A 370 -8.39 5.82 15.07
CA ASN A 370 -9.22 6.87 14.46
C ASN A 370 -10.27 7.49 15.41
N ALA A 371 -10.16 7.23 16.71
CA ALA A 371 -11.09 7.74 17.73
C ALA A 371 -12.55 7.33 17.48
N ASP A 372 -12.76 6.06 17.10
CA ASP A 372 -14.07 5.43 16.88
C ASP A 372 -14.94 6.24 15.90
N VAL A 373 -14.34 6.69 14.80
CA VAL A 373 -14.94 7.63 13.83
C VAL A 373 -16.34 7.22 13.35
N MET A 374 -16.57 5.91 13.17
CA MET A 374 -17.82 5.37 12.64
C MET A 374 -18.97 5.41 13.65
N ASP A 375 -18.66 5.53 14.95
CA ASP A 375 -19.65 5.61 16.03
C ASP A 375 -19.83 7.05 16.56
N ASN A 376 -19.05 8.00 16.03
CA ASN A 376 -19.10 9.40 16.47
C ASN A 376 -20.33 10.12 15.87
N PRO A 377 -21.29 10.60 16.68
CA PRO A 377 -22.53 11.21 16.19
C PRO A 377 -22.32 12.55 15.48
N LYS A 378 -21.13 13.16 15.60
CA LYS A 378 -20.76 14.39 14.88
C LYS A 378 -20.27 14.11 13.46
N VAL A 379 -19.94 12.86 13.13
CA VAL A 379 -19.35 12.47 11.85
C VAL A 379 -20.45 11.96 10.92
N HIS A 380 -20.53 12.51 9.72
CA HIS A 380 -21.51 12.15 8.71
C HIS A 380 -20.82 11.79 7.40
N THR A 381 -20.80 10.50 7.08
CA THR A 381 -20.16 10.00 5.86
C THR A 381 -21.17 9.89 4.72
N SER A 382 -20.80 10.40 3.55
CA SER A 382 -21.54 10.28 2.29
C SER A 382 -20.68 9.56 1.25
N ILE A 383 -21.30 8.68 0.47
CA ILE A 383 -20.64 8.01 -0.66
C ILE A 383 -20.86 8.85 -1.91
N GLY A 384 -19.78 9.31 -2.54
CA GLY A 384 -19.86 10.09 -3.77
C GLY A 384 -18.58 10.83 -4.12
N ASP A 385 -18.61 11.52 -5.27
CA ASP A 385 -17.50 12.34 -5.72
C ASP A 385 -17.46 13.69 -4.96
N ALA A 386 -16.27 14.05 -4.47
CA ALA A 386 -16.09 15.26 -3.69
C ALA A 386 -16.35 16.55 -4.47
N ARG A 387 -16.09 16.57 -5.78
CA ARG A 387 -16.39 17.73 -6.62
C ARG A 387 -17.89 17.90 -6.77
N GLU A 388 -18.62 16.82 -7.00
CA GLU A 388 -20.09 16.84 -7.04
C GLU A 388 -20.67 17.38 -5.73
N VAL A 389 -20.17 16.89 -4.58
CA VAL A 389 -20.64 17.35 -3.26
C VAL A 389 -20.34 18.84 -3.06
N LEU A 390 -19.14 19.32 -3.38
CA LEU A 390 -18.79 20.74 -3.24
C LEU A 390 -19.67 21.66 -4.11
N LEU A 391 -20.04 21.20 -5.31
CA LEU A 391 -20.89 21.95 -6.24
C LEU A 391 -22.36 21.98 -5.82
N THR A 392 -22.84 20.95 -5.12
CA THR A 392 -24.26 20.80 -4.79
C THR A 392 -24.61 21.16 -3.35
N THR A 393 -23.67 21.02 -2.42
CA THR A 393 -23.89 21.35 -1.00
C THR A 393 -24.06 22.85 -0.79
N ARG A 394 -24.91 23.20 0.17
CA ARG A 394 -25.09 24.58 0.66
C ARG A 394 -24.39 24.82 2.00
N GLN A 395 -23.89 23.76 2.63
CA GLN A 395 -23.17 23.84 3.89
C GLN A 395 -21.87 24.63 3.70
N ARG A 396 -21.52 25.43 4.69
CA ARG A 396 -20.21 26.09 4.79
C ARG A 396 -19.40 25.46 5.91
N TYR A 397 -18.08 25.45 5.74
CA TYR A 397 -17.16 24.79 6.65
C TYR A 397 -16.06 25.74 7.09
N ASP A 398 -15.70 25.66 8.38
CA ASP A 398 -14.54 26.35 8.95
C ASP A 398 -13.24 25.65 8.54
N ILE A 399 -13.31 24.34 8.27
CA ILE A 399 -12.20 23.51 7.83
C ILE A 399 -12.66 22.67 6.65
N ILE A 400 -11.96 22.75 5.53
CA ILE A 400 -12.06 21.76 4.45
C ILE A 400 -10.69 21.10 4.33
N PHE A 401 -10.61 19.80 4.55
CA PHE A 401 -9.39 19.03 4.38
C PHE A 401 -9.53 18.07 3.19
N SER A 402 -8.53 18.10 2.30
CA SER A 402 -8.46 17.31 1.08
C SER A 402 -7.26 16.36 1.14
N GLU A 403 -7.54 15.07 1.34
CA GLU A 403 -6.57 13.96 1.30
C GLU A 403 -7.02 12.90 0.29
N PRO A 404 -6.97 13.22 -1.01
CA PRO A 404 -7.13 12.19 -2.01
C PRO A 404 -5.86 11.31 -2.05
N SER A 405 -5.93 10.24 -2.83
CA SER A 405 -4.74 9.45 -3.18
C SER A 405 -3.66 10.30 -3.90
N ASN A 406 -2.51 9.71 -4.18
CA ASN A 406 -1.45 10.34 -4.96
C ASN A 406 -1.93 10.84 -6.34
N PRO A 407 -1.53 12.06 -6.77
CA PRO A 407 -2.03 12.67 -8.01
C PRO A 407 -1.61 12.00 -9.32
N TYR A 408 -0.67 11.04 -9.31
CA TYR A 408 -0.32 10.27 -10.51
C TYR A 408 -1.41 9.27 -10.92
N ARG A 409 -2.32 8.92 -9.99
CA ARG A 409 -3.44 8.02 -10.29
C ARG A 409 -4.43 8.75 -11.18
N ALA A 410 -4.92 8.05 -12.20
CA ALA A 410 -5.89 8.60 -13.14
C ALA A 410 -7.10 9.20 -12.39
N GLY A 411 -7.53 10.40 -12.80
CA GLY A 411 -8.68 11.10 -12.22
C GLY A 411 -8.41 11.90 -10.93
N ILE A 412 -7.36 11.60 -10.16
CA ILE A 412 -7.10 12.29 -8.88
C ILE A 412 -6.62 13.73 -9.06
N SER A 413 -5.90 14.01 -10.15
CA SER A 413 -5.48 15.35 -10.59
C SER A 413 -6.61 16.38 -10.62
N SER A 414 -7.85 15.93 -10.83
CA SER A 414 -9.06 16.76 -10.83
C SER A 414 -9.27 17.45 -9.47
N LEU A 415 -8.79 16.89 -8.36
CA LEU A 415 -8.82 17.46 -7.01
C LEU A 415 -7.63 18.40 -6.71
N PHE A 416 -6.85 18.73 -7.74
CA PHE A 416 -5.76 19.71 -7.68
C PHE A 416 -5.91 20.80 -8.75
N THR A 417 -7.11 20.97 -9.31
CA THR A 417 -7.40 21.97 -10.34
C THR A 417 -7.82 23.30 -9.73
N ARG A 418 -7.67 24.37 -10.50
CA ARG A 418 -8.20 25.69 -10.14
C ARG A 418 -9.70 25.63 -9.86
N GLU A 419 -10.47 24.96 -10.72
CA GLU A 419 -11.93 24.84 -10.62
C GLU A 419 -12.34 24.11 -9.32
N PHE A 420 -11.60 23.06 -8.94
CA PHE A 420 -11.81 22.41 -7.65
C PHE A 420 -11.54 23.34 -6.47
N TYR A 421 -10.42 24.07 -6.48
CA TYR A 421 -10.11 25.02 -5.41
C TYR A 421 -11.13 26.17 -5.33
N GLN A 422 -11.68 26.61 -6.48
CA GLN A 422 -12.78 27.58 -6.51
C GLN A 422 -14.04 27.02 -5.85
N ALA A 423 -14.41 25.77 -6.14
CA ALA A 423 -15.55 25.11 -5.52
C ALA A 423 -15.36 24.96 -4.00
N ALA A 424 -14.19 24.51 -3.56
CA ALA A 424 -13.85 24.42 -2.14
C ALA A 424 -13.90 25.78 -1.44
N LYS A 425 -13.27 26.81 -2.02
CA LYS A 425 -13.27 28.19 -1.51
C LYS A 425 -14.67 28.76 -1.35
N GLN A 426 -15.60 28.47 -2.28
CA GLN A 426 -16.99 28.92 -2.18
C GLN A 426 -17.79 28.25 -1.06
N ARG A 427 -17.32 27.11 -0.54
CA ARG A 427 -17.89 26.38 0.60
C ARG A 427 -17.18 26.68 1.92
N LEU A 428 -16.15 27.53 1.94
CA LEU A 428 -15.58 28.00 3.21
C LEU A 428 -16.52 29.00 3.91
N ALA A 429 -16.54 28.91 5.23
CA ALA A 429 -17.06 29.94 6.11
C ALA A 429 -16.10 31.14 6.15
N GLU A 430 -16.54 32.26 6.73
CA GLU A 430 -15.66 33.41 6.93
C GLU A 430 -14.52 33.04 7.90
N GLY A 431 -13.27 33.30 7.51
CA GLY A 431 -12.09 32.86 8.26
C GLY A 431 -11.75 31.38 8.11
N GLY A 432 -12.49 30.63 7.30
CA GLY A 432 -12.28 29.20 7.08
C GLY A 432 -10.96 28.86 6.40
N LEU A 433 -10.47 27.64 6.68
CA LEU A 433 -9.22 27.10 6.18
C LEU A 433 -9.47 25.96 5.20
N PHE A 434 -8.78 26.00 4.06
CA PHE A 434 -8.64 24.84 3.18
C PHE A 434 -7.27 24.21 3.40
N LEU A 435 -7.22 22.90 3.62
CA LEU A 435 -6.00 22.14 3.86
C LEU A 435 -5.84 21.08 2.77
N GLN A 436 -4.70 21.09 2.09
CA GLN A 436 -4.39 20.13 1.03
C GLN A 436 -3.19 19.29 1.43
N TRP A 437 -3.35 17.96 1.48
CA TRP A 437 -2.21 17.07 1.48
C TRP A 437 -1.55 17.07 0.10
N LEU A 438 -0.21 17.14 0.07
CA LEU A 438 0.58 17.09 -1.15
C LEU A 438 1.79 16.17 -0.97
N GLN A 439 1.84 15.13 -1.79
CA GLN A 439 3.01 14.26 -1.94
C GLN A 439 4.24 15.07 -2.37
N ALA A 440 5.33 14.94 -1.61
CA ALA A 440 6.63 15.55 -1.88
C ALA A 440 7.77 14.52 -2.07
N TYR A 441 7.44 13.27 -2.37
CA TYR A 441 8.37 12.21 -2.77
C TYR A 441 8.01 11.68 -4.16
N GLU A 442 8.97 11.15 -4.92
CA GLU A 442 8.74 10.58 -6.27
C GLU A 442 8.06 11.55 -7.25
N VAL A 443 8.28 12.86 -7.05
CA VAL A 443 7.71 13.96 -7.83
C VAL A 443 8.82 14.94 -8.20
N ASP A 444 8.68 15.62 -9.33
CA ASP A 444 9.60 16.67 -9.74
C ASP A 444 9.22 18.05 -9.19
N ALA A 445 10.23 18.91 -9.05
CA ALA A 445 10.05 20.23 -8.46
C ALA A 445 9.07 21.09 -9.26
N LEU A 446 9.03 20.96 -10.59
CA LEU A 446 8.15 21.76 -11.44
C LEU A 446 6.68 21.41 -11.21
N THR A 447 6.39 20.12 -11.03
CA THR A 447 5.06 19.61 -10.66
C THR A 447 4.62 20.13 -9.28
N VAL A 448 5.52 20.12 -8.28
CA VAL A 448 5.22 20.72 -6.97
C VAL A 448 4.96 22.22 -7.10
N GLN A 449 5.77 22.94 -7.89
CA GLN A 449 5.58 24.37 -8.15
C GLN A 449 4.24 24.67 -8.86
N SER A 450 3.80 23.81 -9.77
CA SER A 450 2.47 23.88 -10.42
C SER A 450 1.34 23.73 -9.40
N ALA A 451 1.46 22.81 -8.43
CA ALA A 451 0.49 22.67 -7.34
C ALA A 451 0.42 23.95 -6.48
N TYR A 452 1.57 24.52 -6.10
CA TYR A 452 1.63 25.82 -5.41
C TYR A 452 1.01 26.95 -6.22
N ALA A 453 1.31 27.04 -7.52
CA ALA A 453 0.78 28.07 -8.40
C ALA A 453 -0.74 27.98 -8.57
N THR A 454 -1.27 26.77 -8.71
CA THR A 454 -2.70 26.53 -8.86
C THR A 454 -3.45 26.92 -7.58
N LEU A 455 -2.98 26.46 -6.41
CA LEU A 455 -3.59 26.80 -5.12
C LEU A 455 -3.48 28.30 -4.81
N SER A 456 -2.31 28.90 -5.04
CA SER A 456 -2.05 30.33 -4.80
C SER A 456 -2.79 31.25 -5.79
N SER A 457 -3.31 30.71 -6.89
CA SER A 457 -4.17 31.48 -7.80
C SER A 457 -5.56 31.73 -7.21
N GLU A 458 -5.99 30.91 -6.25
CA GLU A 458 -7.30 31.00 -5.61
C GLU A 458 -7.24 31.49 -4.16
N PHE A 459 -6.15 31.25 -3.44
CA PHE A 459 -6.01 31.65 -2.03
C PHE A 459 -4.95 32.73 -1.83
N ALA A 460 -5.26 33.73 -1.00
CA ALA A 460 -4.38 34.88 -0.76
C ALA A 460 -3.19 34.53 0.15
N SER A 461 -3.38 33.55 1.03
CA SER A 461 -2.38 33.07 2.00
C SER A 461 -2.32 31.55 1.96
N VAL A 462 -1.12 30.99 1.78
CA VAL A 462 -0.85 29.55 1.76
C VAL A 462 0.38 29.26 2.61
N ASP A 463 0.17 28.77 3.81
CA ASP A 463 1.25 28.36 4.70
C ASP A 463 1.64 26.90 4.45
N THR A 464 2.93 26.59 4.54
CA THR A 464 3.47 25.26 4.27
C THR A 464 3.91 24.59 5.56
N TRP A 465 3.32 23.43 5.83
CA TRP A 465 3.67 22.54 6.94
C TRP A 465 4.17 21.20 6.41
N GLN A 466 4.84 20.43 7.27
CA GLN A 466 5.16 19.03 7.03
C GLN A 466 4.60 18.18 8.16
N THR A 467 3.71 17.25 7.84
CA THR A 467 3.15 16.30 8.81
C THR A 467 4.14 15.18 9.14
N GLN A 468 4.80 14.64 8.12
CA GLN A 468 5.92 13.69 8.21
C GLN A 468 6.86 13.84 7.01
N SER A 469 8.02 13.18 7.04
CA SER A 469 8.99 13.25 5.94
C SER A 469 8.33 12.90 4.60
N GLY A 470 8.43 13.80 3.61
CA GLY A 470 7.84 13.62 2.28
C GLY A 470 6.36 14.00 2.15
N ASP A 471 5.67 14.38 3.23
CA ASP A 471 4.26 14.79 3.20
C ASP A 471 4.10 16.27 3.55
N LEU A 472 3.69 17.07 2.57
CA LEU A 472 3.38 18.48 2.78
C LEU A 472 1.91 18.66 3.12
N LEU A 473 1.64 19.62 3.99
CA LEU A 473 0.30 20.11 4.28
C LEU A 473 0.26 21.60 3.95
N LEU A 474 -0.51 21.95 2.92
CA LEU A 474 -0.71 23.34 2.49
C LEU A 474 -1.95 23.89 3.17
N VAL A 475 -1.78 24.86 4.06
CA VAL A 475 -2.85 25.52 4.82
C VAL A 475 -3.20 26.83 4.13
N ALA A 476 -4.32 26.84 3.41
CA ALA A 476 -4.76 27.93 2.57
C ALA A 476 -5.93 28.69 3.18
N SER A 477 -5.94 30.01 3.02
CA SER A 477 -6.99 30.90 3.50
C SER A 477 -7.17 32.11 2.59
N THR A 478 -8.36 32.70 2.62
CA THR A 478 -8.69 33.88 1.81
C THR A 478 -8.10 35.17 2.37
N GLN A 479 -7.64 35.16 3.62
CA GLN A 479 -7.02 36.29 4.32
C GLN A 479 -5.86 35.76 5.17
N PRO A 480 -4.83 36.57 5.46
CA PRO A 480 -3.75 36.16 6.36
C PRO A 480 -4.26 35.70 7.72
N LEU A 481 -3.63 34.67 8.30
CA LEU A 481 -4.02 34.08 9.58
C LEU A 481 -3.31 34.78 10.74
N PRO A 482 -4.03 35.49 11.64
CA PRO A 482 -3.43 36.03 12.85
C PRO A 482 -3.24 34.91 13.89
N HIS A 483 -2.03 34.79 14.44
CA HIS A 483 -1.73 33.82 15.49
C HIS A 483 -1.40 34.49 16.82
N ASP A 484 -2.01 33.98 17.89
CA ASP A 484 -1.82 34.42 19.27
C ASP A 484 -1.07 33.32 20.03
N LEU A 485 0.14 33.64 20.50
CA LEU A 485 1.01 32.66 21.13
C LEU A 485 0.39 32.06 22.41
N ALA A 486 -0.25 32.90 23.23
CA ALA A 486 -0.83 32.47 24.49
C ALA A 486 -2.03 31.55 24.26
N LYS A 487 -2.88 31.86 23.27
CA LYS A 487 -4.01 31.01 22.89
C LYS A 487 -3.56 29.66 22.34
N LEU A 488 -2.54 29.63 21.47
CA LEU A 488 -2.03 28.37 20.93
C LEU A 488 -1.40 27.50 22.02
N ARG A 489 -0.66 28.08 22.97
CA ARG A 489 -0.14 27.35 24.15
C ARG A 489 -1.28 26.82 25.02
N ALA A 490 -2.33 27.60 25.24
CA ALA A 490 -3.49 27.16 26.01
C ALA A 490 -4.30 26.06 25.32
N ARG A 491 -4.40 26.07 23.98
CA ARG A 491 -5.04 24.99 23.21
C ARG A 491 -4.26 23.70 23.27
N LEU A 492 -2.92 23.77 23.26
CA LEU A 492 -2.06 22.57 23.30
C LEU A 492 -2.31 21.70 24.53
N THR A 493 -2.76 22.29 25.64
CA THR A 493 -3.06 21.56 26.88
C THR A 493 -4.47 20.95 26.91
N GLN A 494 -5.31 21.24 25.92
CA GLN A 494 -6.70 20.75 25.82
C GLN A 494 -6.76 19.45 25.01
N GLU A 495 -7.76 18.62 25.28
CA GLU A 495 -8.08 17.48 24.40
C GLU A 495 -8.82 17.95 23.13
N PRO A 496 -8.58 17.30 21.97
CA PRO A 496 -7.70 16.16 21.76
C PRO A 496 -6.23 16.52 21.47
N TYR A 497 -5.89 17.82 21.41
CA TYR A 497 -4.56 18.30 21.01
C TYR A 497 -3.45 17.74 21.89
N ARG A 498 -3.62 17.75 23.22
CA ARG A 498 -2.62 17.22 24.16
C ARG A 498 -2.24 15.77 23.83
N THR A 499 -3.24 14.89 23.68
CA THR A 499 -3.02 13.47 23.39
C THR A 499 -2.42 13.28 22.00
N ALA A 500 -3.01 13.91 20.96
CA ALA A 500 -2.54 13.76 19.59
C ALA A 500 -1.08 14.23 19.42
N MET A 501 -0.73 15.41 19.95
CA MET A 501 0.61 15.99 19.84
C MET A 501 1.65 15.14 20.59
N GLN A 502 1.29 14.58 21.75
CA GLN A 502 2.18 13.73 22.54
C GLN A 502 2.35 12.34 21.92
N ALA A 503 1.28 11.74 21.39
CA ALA A 503 1.29 10.39 20.82
C ALA A 503 1.91 10.35 19.42
N VAL A 504 1.56 11.32 18.56
CA VAL A 504 1.88 11.28 17.14
C VAL A 504 3.14 12.08 16.84
N TRP A 505 3.16 13.37 17.18
CA TRP A 505 4.34 14.22 16.98
C TRP A 505 5.36 14.16 18.12
N ARG A 506 5.07 13.44 19.21
CA ARG A 506 5.97 13.34 20.37
C ARG A 506 6.38 14.73 20.88
N THR A 507 5.41 15.61 21.10
CA THR A 507 5.65 16.92 21.71
C THR A 507 4.55 17.32 22.69
N ASP A 508 4.96 18.00 23.76
CA ASP A 508 4.08 18.64 24.75
C ASP A 508 4.31 20.16 24.82
N GLU A 509 5.02 20.74 23.84
CA GLU A 509 5.34 22.17 23.75
C GLU A 509 5.04 22.76 22.37
N LEU A 510 4.65 24.04 22.32
CA LEU A 510 4.27 24.70 21.06
C LEU A 510 5.43 24.77 20.07
N GLU A 511 6.65 24.92 20.58
CA GLU A 511 7.87 24.94 19.78
C GLU A 511 8.07 23.63 19.02
N GLY A 512 7.61 22.49 19.55
CA GLY A 512 7.63 21.21 18.84
C GLY A 512 6.60 21.12 17.73
N VAL A 513 5.42 21.74 17.91
CA VAL A 513 4.43 21.92 16.83
C VAL A 513 5.01 22.80 15.72
N LEU A 514 5.61 23.94 16.08
CA LEU A 514 6.22 24.86 15.12
C LEU A 514 7.45 24.28 14.41
N ALA A 515 8.07 23.22 14.93
CA ALA A 515 9.13 22.52 14.24
C ALA A 515 8.67 21.89 12.91
N HIS A 516 7.37 21.62 12.78
CA HIS A 516 6.75 21.10 11.55
C HIS A 516 6.40 22.20 10.53
N PHE A 517 6.52 23.49 10.89
CA PHE A 517 6.29 24.60 9.97
C PHE A 517 7.48 24.81 9.04
N ILE A 518 7.25 24.77 7.73
CA ILE A 518 8.28 24.98 6.69
C ILE A 518 8.38 26.44 6.29
N GLY A 519 7.25 27.09 6.00
CA GLY A 519 7.27 28.51 5.67
C GLY A 519 5.92 29.13 5.39
N ASN A 520 5.91 30.46 5.42
CA ASN A 520 4.71 31.28 5.35
C ASN A 520 4.19 31.49 3.91
N ALA A 521 3.08 32.20 3.77
CA ALA A 521 2.48 32.59 2.50
C ALA A 521 3.44 33.18 1.44
N GLN A 522 4.49 33.88 1.84
CA GLN A 522 5.48 34.41 0.90
C GLN A 522 6.33 33.28 0.28
N LEU A 523 6.63 32.21 1.03
CA LEU A 523 7.34 31.06 0.49
C LEU A 523 6.50 30.36 -0.59
N ALA A 524 5.19 30.20 -0.36
CA ALA A 524 4.29 29.63 -1.35
C ALA A 524 4.25 30.45 -2.65
N LYS A 525 4.28 31.79 -2.55
CA LYS A 525 4.39 32.67 -3.73
C LYS A 525 5.70 32.46 -4.48
N VAL A 526 6.83 32.37 -3.77
CA VAL A 526 8.14 32.07 -4.38
C VAL A 526 8.14 30.69 -5.05
N ALA A 527 7.55 29.69 -4.41
CA ALA A 527 7.41 28.35 -4.99
C ALA A 527 6.51 28.36 -6.25
N ALA A 528 5.47 29.20 -6.27
CA ALA A 528 4.55 29.31 -7.40
C ALA A 528 5.15 29.96 -8.66
N GLU A 529 6.21 30.77 -8.56
CA GLU A 529 6.70 31.63 -9.66
C GLU A 529 6.95 30.87 -10.97
N ARG A 530 7.68 29.75 -10.92
CA ARG A 530 7.97 28.93 -12.11
C ARG A 530 6.79 28.05 -12.53
N GLY A 531 5.94 27.68 -11.57
CA GLY A 531 4.74 26.89 -11.81
C GLY A 531 3.59 27.67 -12.42
N ALA A 532 3.63 29.01 -12.39
CA ALA A 532 2.57 29.89 -12.89
C ALA A 532 2.23 29.68 -14.38
N MET A 533 3.17 29.14 -15.17
CA MET A 533 2.95 28.78 -16.58
C MET A 533 2.24 27.43 -16.77
N MET A 534 2.04 26.66 -15.70
CA MET A 534 1.37 25.35 -15.70
C MET A 534 0.34 25.29 -14.59
N ILE A 535 -0.58 26.25 -14.58
CA ILE A 535 -1.74 26.15 -13.69
C ILE A 535 -2.57 24.95 -14.13
N ASN A 536 -2.89 24.07 -13.18
CA ASN A 536 -3.68 22.88 -13.42
C ASN A 536 -5.16 23.28 -13.49
N THR A 537 -5.79 23.01 -14.63
CA THR A 537 -7.20 23.33 -14.89
C THR A 537 -7.90 22.09 -15.42
N ASP A 538 -9.23 22.07 -15.41
CA ASP A 538 -10.01 20.94 -15.92
C ASP A 538 -9.73 20.64 -17.41
N ASP A 539 -9.48 21.66 -18.22
CA ASP A 539 -9.14 21.53 -19.64
C ASP A 539 -7.65 21.21 -19.89
N LEU A 540 -6.78 21.53 -18.93
CA LEU A 540 -5.34 21.29 -19.00
C LEU A 540 -4.82 20.67 -17.70
N SER A 541 -5.15 19.39 -17.51
CA SER A 541 -4.73 18.56 -16.37
C SER A 541 -3.23 18.18 -16.43
N SER A 542 -2.36 19.19 -16.39
CA SER A 542 -0.91 19.01 -16.54
C SER A 542 -0.30 18.15 -15.43
N THR A 543 -0.86 18.24 -14.22
CA THR A 543 -0.38 17.49 -13.04
C THR A 543 -0.55 15.98 -13.22
N GLU A 544 -1.65 15.53 -13.83
CA GLU A 544 -1.94 14.10 -14.04
C GLU A 544 -0.83 13.38 -14.80
N PHE A 545 -0.38 13.99 -15.89
CA PHE A 545 0.68 13.43 -16.72
C PHE A 545 2.07 13.67 -16.12
N ALA A 546 2.27 14.78 -15.41
CA ALA A 546 3.56 15.12 -14.83
C ALA A 546 3.92 14.21 -13.64
N PHE A 547 2.99 14.01 -12.70
CA PHE A 547 3.17 13.07 -11.59
C PHE A 547 3.40 11.63 -12.09
N ALA A 548 2.66 11.18 -13.10
CA ALA A 548 2.84 9.84 -13.68
C ALA A 548 4.21 9.61 -14.34
N ARG A 549 4.89 10.67 -14.81
CA ARG A 549 6.25 10.56 -15.41
C ARG A 549 7.35 10.39 -14.37
N SER A 550 7.10 10.82 -13.13
CA SER A 550 8.06 10.83 -12.03
C SER A 550 7.91 9.64 -11.09
N LEU A 551 6.83 8.86 -11.22
CA LEU A 551 6.54 7.67 -10.42
C LEU A 551 7.71 6.66 -10.40
N GLY A 552 8.15 6.28 -9.20
CA GLY A 552 9.22 5.30 -8.99
C GLY A 552 10.63 5.79 -9.35
N ARG A 553 10.85 7.11 -9.45
CA ARG A 553 12.18 7.72 -9.64
C ARG A 553 12.65 8.43 -8.38
N SER A 554 13.90 8.18 -8.00
CA SER A 554 14.43 8.53 -6.69
C SER A 554 14.94 9.97 -6.50
N ALA A 555 14.85 10.86 -7.50
CA ALA A 555 15.33 12.23 -7.30
C ALA A 555 14.77 13.25 -8.31
N PHE A 556 13.69 13.98 -7.97
CA PHE A 556 13.36 15.25 -8.66
C PHE A 556 12.69 16.36 -7.82
N PHE A 557 12.43 16.19 -6.52
CA PHE A 557 12.11 17.28 -5.57
C PHE A 557 12.59 16.87 -4.17
N SER A 558 13.03 17.83 -3.37
CA SER A 558 13.39 17.61 -1.96
C SER A 558 12.73 18.65 -1.08
N THR A 559 12.04 18.19 -0.02
CA THR A 559 11.53 19.10 1.02
C THR A 559 12.66 19.85 1.72
N ALA A 560 13.89 19.33 1.70
CA ALA A 560 15.06 20.03 2.23
C ALA A 560 15.40 21.28 1.41
N ASP A 561 15.27 21.24 0.08
CA ASP A 561 15.49 22.42 -0.77
C ASP A 561 14.48 23.53 -0.45
N LEU A 562 13.20 23.18 -0.28
CA LEU A 562 12.16 24.13 0.08
C LEU A 562 12.45 24.81 1.42
N ARG A 563 12.89 24.03 2.42
CA ARG A 563 13.32 24.55 3.73
C ARG A 563 14.56 25.45 3.63
N ARG A 564 15.54 25.07 2.80
CA ARG A 564 16.77 25.86 2.58
C ARG A 564 16.42 27.23 2.02
N VAL A 565 15.50 27.28 1.05
CA VAL A 565 14.99 28.53 0.48
C VAL A 565 14.24 29.34 1.54
N ALA A 566 13.36 28.71 2.31
CA ALA A 566 12.59 29.36 3.37
C ALA A 566 13.51 30.05 4.39
N ARG A 567 14.51 29.33 4.93
CA ARG A 567 15.49 29.89 5.89
C ARG A 567 16.30 31.02 5.30
N ARG A 568 16.84 30.84 4.08
CA ARG A 568 17.66 31.87 3.40
C ARG A 568 16.89 33.17 3.22
N LEU A 569 15.59 33.07 2.94
CA LEU A 569 14.70 34.22 2.75
C LEU A 569 14.00 34.66 4.05
N GLN A 570 14.28 34.03 5.20
CA GLN A 570 13.64 34.28 6.49
C GLN A 570 12.11 34.13 6.46
N LEU A 571 11.63 33.19 5.65
CA LEU A 571 10.20 32.86 5.47
C LEU A 571 9.77 31.64 6.29
N ASP A 572 10.68 31.06 7.08
CA ASP A 572 10.48 29.83 7.85
C ASP A 572 9.87 30.06 9.24
N ARG A 573 9.25 31.23 9.47
CA ARG A 573 8.67 31.62 10.76
C ARG A 573 7.20 32.02 10.59
N LEU A 574 6.36 31.45 11.44
CA LEU A 574 4.96 31.83 11.57
C LEU A 574 4.85 33.23 12.21
N ALA A 575 3.95 34.06 11.69
CA ALA A 575 3.72 35.41 12.21
C ALA A 575 2.79 35.37 13.42
N PHE A 576 3.16 36.07 14.50
CA PHE A 576 2.35 36.19 15.72
C PHE A 576 1.93 37.63 15.93
N THR A 577 0.66 37.86 16.29
CA THR A 577 0.15 39.18 16.64
C THR A 577 0.59 39.61 18.03
N GLU A 578 0.76 38.65 18.94
CA GLU A 578 1.21 38.87 20.33
C GLU A 578 2.20 37.78 20.77
N GLY A 579 3.32 38.21 21.36
CA GLY A 579 4.40 37.34 21.83
C GLY A 579 5.29 36.77 20.72
N ALA A 580 6.30 36.01 21.11
CA ALA A 580 7.14 35.24 20.20
C ALA A 580 7.53 33.88 20.83
N PRO A 581 7.53 32.78 20.06
CA PRO A 581 8.01 31.49 20.54
C PRO A 581 9.53 31.50 20.70
N ASP A 582 10.06 30.52 21.42
CA ASP A 582 11.51 30.29 21.46
C ASP A 582 11.98 29.67 20.13
N TRP A 583 12.41 30.52 19.20
CA TRP A 583 12.87 30.09 17.87
C TRP A 583 14.15 29.25 17.92
N ASN A 584 14.99 29.39 18.95
CA ASN A 584 16.15 28.52 19.13
C ASN A 584 15.70 27.11 19.51
N ARG A 585 14.67 27.00 20.36
CA ARG A 585 14.04 25.72 20.68
C ARG A 585 13.36 25.10 19.45
N VAL A 586 12.69 25.89 18.61
CA VAL A 586 12.13 25.41 17.33
C VAL A 586 13.25 24.88 16.42
N GLU A 587 14.37 25.58 16.30
CA GLU A 587 15.53 25.13 15.51
C GLU A 587 16.10 23.80 16.04
N ALA A 588 16.22 23.65 17.35
CA ALA A 588 16.66 22.40 17.98
C ALA A 588 15.66 21.24 17.73
N LEU A 589 14.36 21.51 17.86
CA LEU A 589 13.32 20.47 17.68
C LEU A 589 13.14 20.06 16.22
N ARG A 590 13.44 20.96 15.29
CA ARG A 590 13.49 20.63 13.86
C ARG A 590 14.45 19.48 13.59
N LEU A 591 15.59 19.37 14.27
CA LEU A 591 16.58 18.30 14.04
C LEU A 591 15.96 16.88 14.07
N TRP A 592 14.98 16.65 14.93
CA TRP A 592 14.25 15.38 15.06
C TRP A 592 13.32 15.04 13.89
N THR A 593 12.92 16.04 13.10
CA THR A 593 11.99 15.90 11.97
C THR A 593 12.72 15.71 10.63
N GLY A 594 14.00 15.31 10.68
CA GLY A 594 14.85 15.13 9.48
C GLY A 594 15.30 16.46 8.85
N TYR A 595 15.56 17.47 9.67
CA TYR A 595 15.65 18.88 9.26
C TYR A 595 17.09 19.41 9.20
N THR A 596 18.05 18.59 8.74
CA THR A 596 19.44 19.06 8.60
C THR A 596 20.12 18.63 7.33
N GLU A 597 20.63 19.63 6.63
CA GLU A 597 21.82 19.51 5.78
C GLU A 597 23.06 19.99 6.54
N PRO A 598 24.26 19.52 6.16
CA PRO A 598 25.51 20.00 6.73
C PRO A 598 25.67 21.53 6.59
N GLY A 599 26.01 22.21 7.69
CA GLY A 599 26.43 23.64 7.67
C GLY A 599 25.35 24.69 7.93
N GLN A 600 24.08 24.32 8.17
CA GLN A 600 22.97 25.28 8.37
C GLN A 600 22.42 25.38 9.80
N VAL A 601 23.08 24.75 10.78
CA VAL A 601 22.68 24.82 12.19
C VAL A 601 23.46 25.94 12.89
N SER A 602 22.76 26.80 13.62
CA SER A 602 23.39 27.86 14.42
C SER A 602 24.45 27.28 15.39
N GLU A 603 25.50 28.05 15.72
CA GLU A 603 26.52 27.59 16.67
C GLU A 603 25.92 27.22 18.03
N GLN A 604 24.82 27.87 18.42
CA GLN A 604 24.10 27.60 19.66
C GLN A 604 23.42 26.22 19.65
N VAL A 605 22.91 25.76 18.51
CA VAL A 605 22.19 24.48 18.37
C VAL A 605 23.13 23.33 18.00
N ARG A 606 24.36 23.61 17.56
CA ARG A 606 25.33 22.60 17.13
C ARG A 606 25.61 21.49 18.16
N PRO A 607 25.85 21.76 19.46
CA PRO A 607 26.03 20.69 20.44
C PRO A 607 24.80 19.78 20.58
N TYR A 608 23.60 20.37 20.45
CA TYR A 608 22.35 19.61 20.49
C TYR A 608 22.17 18.75 19.23
N LYS A 609 22.67 19.20 18.08
CA LYS A 609 22.69 18.42 16.84
C LYS A 609 23.50 17.14 17.00
N ASP A 610 24.71 17.22 17.56
CA ASP A 610 25.55 16.04 17.77
C ASP A 610 24.83 14.99 18.63
N PHE A 611 24.07 15.45 19.64
CA PHE A 611 23.21 14.59 20.45
C PHE A 611 22.08 13.95 19.63
N VAL A 612 21.32 14.71 18.85
CA VAL A 612 20.21 14.18 18.03
C VAL A 612 20.73 13.21 16.97
N ASP A 613 21.85 13.52 16.30
CA ASP A 613 22.49 12.64 15.33
C ASP A 613 22.88 11.29 15.97
N ALA A 614 23.47 11.33 17.17
CA ALA A 614 23.80 10.12 17.91
C ALA A 614 22.56 9.29 18.27
N VAL A 615 21.45 9.93 18.65
CA VAL A 615 20.18 9.23 18.91
C VAL A 615 19.63 8.58 17.64
N LEU A 616 19.56 9.32 16.54
CA LEU A 616 19.04 8.82 15.26
C LEU A 616 19.91 7.72 14.67
N ALA A 617 21.22 7.73 14.95
CA ALA A 617 22.17 6.69 14.56
C ALA A 617 22.19 5.48 15.54
N GLY A 618 21.39 5.51 16.62
CA GLY A 618 21.38 4.44 17.62
C GLY A 618 22.67 4.32 18.46
N GLN A 619 23.47 5.39 18.55
CA GLN A 619 24.76 5.41 19.22
C GLN A 619 24.61 5.72 20.72
N ASP A 620 24.02 4.78 21.48
CA ASP A 620 23.62 5.00 22.88
C ASP A 620 24.77 5.47 23.80
N ALA A 621 25.99 4.94 23.65
CA ALA A 621 27.15 5.39 24.42
C ALA A 621 27.54 6.86 24.15
N ALA A 622 27.38 7.31 22.91
CA ALA A 622 27.62 8.71 22.54
C ALA A 622 26.55 9.61 23.15
N VAL A 623 25.28 9.18 23.14
CA VAL A 623 24.15 9.90 23.76
C VAL A 623 24.40 10.17 25.24
N VAL A 624 24.82 9.16 26.02
CA VAL A 624 25.14 9.29 27.45
C VAL A 624 26.31 10.25 27.68
N THR A 625 27.27 10.31 26.77
CA THR A 625 28.45 11.20 26.88
C THR A 625 28.15 12.65 26.46
N LEU A 626 27.28 12.83 25.47
CA LEU A 626 26.94 14.13 24.90
C LEU A 626 25.92 14.89 25.76
N TRP A 627 24.91 14.19 26.30
CA TRP A 627 23.81 14.82 27.02
C TRP A 627 24.25 15.74 28.20
N PRO A 628 25.15 15.31 29.11
CA PRO A 628 25.60 16.16 30.22
C PRO A 628 26.29 17.46 29.76
N ARG A 629 26.89 17.47 28.55
CA ARG A 629 27.57 18.65 27.99
C ARG A 629 26.59 19.76 27.62
N LEU A 630 25.33 19.43 27.39
CA LEU A 630 24.27 20.39 27.08
C LEU A 630 23.85 21.21 28.32
N LYS A 631 24.19 20.76 29.53
CA LYS A 631 23.90 21.45 30.81
C LYS A 631 22.43 21.83 30.98
N GLN A 632 21.52 20.97 30.52
CA GLN A 632 20.07 21.17 30.61
C GLN A 632 19.35 19.89 31.01
N GLN A 633 18.13 20.04 31.54
CA GLN A 633 17.23 18.93 31.86
C GLN A 633 16.42 18.50 30.61
N PRO A 634 16.07 17.21 30.47
CA PRO A 634 15.36 16.73 29.29
C PRO A 634 13.92 17.26 29.27
N ARG A 635 13.58 17.91 28.16
CA ARG A 635 12.29 18.54 27.89
C ARG A 635 11.49 17.75 26.88
N GLY A 636 10.21 17.56 27.18
CA GLY A 636 9.27 16.83 26.34
C GLY A 636 9.55 15.33 26.24
N PRO A 637 8.70 14.60 25.49
CA PRO A 637 8.76 13.14 25.44
C PRO A 637 9.95 12.62 24.61
N ARG A 638 10.35 13.28 23.51
CA ARG A 638 11.48 12.83 22.66
C ARG A 638 12.79 12.72 23.42
N GLU A 639 13.19 13.79 24.11
CA GLU A 639 14.48 13.82 24.83
C GLU A 639 14.50 12.86 26.01
N ARG A 640 13.41 12.80 26.77
CA ARG A 640 13.31 11.89 27.91
C ARG A 640 13.36 10.43 27.46
N TYR A 641 12.67 10.09 26.37
CA TYR A 641 12.71 8.76 25.79
C TYR A 641 14.12 8.40 25.31
N ALA A 642 14.73 9.28 24.50
CA ALA A 642 16.06 9.07 23.94
C ALA A 642 17.12 8.87 25.04
N LEU A 643 17.09 9.70 26.09
CA LEU A 643 18.00 9.59 27.22
C LEU A 643 17.76 8.30 28.03
N ALA A 644 16.51 7.97 28.36
CA ALA A 644 16.22 6.75 29.12
C ALA A 644 16.63 5.49 28.35
N ARG A 645 16.34 5.45 27.04
CA ARG A 645 16.79 4.35 26.16
C ARG A 645 18.31 4.23 26.19
N ALA A 646 19.03 5.33 25.97
CA ALA A 646 20.50 5.29 25.94
C ALA A 646 21.10 4.83 27.28
N LEU A 647 20.53 5.27 28.41
CA LEU A 647 20.96 4.84 29.74
C LEU A 647 20.68 3.36 29.99
N VAL A 648 19.53 2.83 29.54
CA VAL A 648 19.20 1.40 29.63
C VAL A 648 20.15 0.57 28.76
N MET A 649 20.34 0.93 27.50
CA MET A 649 21.20 0.19 26.56
C MET A 649 22.68 0.18 26.98
N THR A 650 23.12 1.16 27.78
CA THR A 650 24.48 1.24 28.32
C THR A 650 24.60 0.75 29.76
N GLN A 651 23.50 0.25 30.35
CA GLN A 651 23.42 -0.17 31.75
C GLN A 651 23.92 0.89 32.75
N HIS A 652 23.66 2.16 32.46
CA HIS A 652 24.09 3.27 33.30
C HIS A 652 23.38 3.24 34.67
N PRO A 653 24.03 3.62 35.80
CA PRO A 653 23.42 3.59 37.14
C PRO A 653 22.09 4.37 37.25
N ASP A 654 21.96 5.45 36.49
CA ASP A 654 20.76 6.31 36.49
C ASP A 654 19.61 5.79 35.61
N ALA A 655 19.77 4.65 34.91
CA ALA A 655 18.79 4.13 33.96
C ALA A 655 17.39 3.97 34.58
N LEU A 656 17.31 3.36 35.77
CA LEU A 656 16.03 3.13 36.45
C LEU A 656 15.35 4.45 36.84
N ALA A 657 16.11 5.48 37.24
CA ALA A 657 15.55 6.79 37.56
C ALA A 657 14.98 7.47 36.31
N ALA A 658 15.70 7.37 35.17
CA ALA A 658 15.23 7.91 33.90
C ALA A 658 13.96 7.20 33.39
N VAL A 659 13.88 5.87 33.51
CA VAL A 659 12.70 5.08 33.16
C VAL A 659 11.50 5.43 34.04
N ARG A 660 11.70 5.60 35.35
CA ARG A 660 10.63 6.05 36.26
C ARG A 660 10.08 7.42 35.90
N ALA A 661 10.94 8.35 35.46
CA ALA A 661 10.52 9.69 35.02
C ALA A 661 9.69 9.67 33.71
N LEU A 662 9.77 8.61 32.91
CA LEU A 662 8.96 8.43 31.70
C LEU A 662 7.57 7.89 31.97
N ARG A 663 7.40 7.11 33.04
CA ARG A 663 6.22 6.29 33.32
C ARG A 663 4.90 7.07 33.33
N ASP A 664 4.91 8.32 33.79
CA ASP A 664 3.71 9.17 33.83
C ASP A 664 3.20 9.55 32.43
N ARG A 665 4.09 9.57 31.43
CA ARG A 665 3.79 10.04 30.06
C ARG A 665 3.79 8.93 29.02
N LEU A 666 4.65 7.93 29.21
CA LEU A 666 4.89 6.80 28.30
C LEU A 666 4.98 5.51 29.13
N PRO A 667 3.89 5.06 29.75
CA PRO A 667 3.90 3.93 30.68
C PRO A 667 4.31 2.61 30.00
N VAL A 668 3.85 2.37 28.76
CA VAL A 668 4.16 1.16 28.00
C VAL A 668 5.65 1.14 27.60
N ASP A 669 6.17 2.25 27.09
CA ASP A 669 7.60 2.38 26.77
C ASP A 669 8.47 2.21 28.02
N ALA A 670 8.05 2.77 29.16
CA ALA A 670 8.77 2.61 30.42
C ALA A 670 8.84 1.14 30.86
N ASP A 671 7.75 0.38 30.71
CA ASP A 671 7.75 -1.06 31.02
C ASP A 671 8.67 -1.86 30.12
N MET A 672 8.67 -1.58 28.82
CA MET A 672 9.56 -2.24 27.87
C MET A 672 11.03 -1.90 28.17
N LEU A 673 11.36 -0.62 28.40
CA LEU A 673 12.72 -0.21 28.76
C LEU A 673 13.19 -0.82 30.09
N GLU A 674 12.32 -0.89 31.10
CA GLU A 674 12.64 -1.55 32.36
C GLU A 674 12.86 -3.05 32.16
N ALA A 675 12.07 -3.71 31.31
CA ALA A 675 12.25 -5.13 30.98
C ALA A 675 13.60 -5.41 30.32
N LEU A 676 14.00 -4.59 29.34
CA LEU A 676 15.31 -4.67 28.70
C LEU A 676 16.45 -4.51 29.73
N LEU A 677 16.31 -3.59 30.68
CA LEU A 677 17.29 -3.41 31.76
C LEU A 677 17.37 -4.63 32.69
N MET A 678 16.22 -5.21 33.07
CA MET A 678 16.17 -6.40 33.92
C MET A 678 16.80 -7.60 33.22
N GLU A 679 16.53 -7.79 31.92
CA GLU A 679 17.11 -8.85 31.12
C GLU A 679 18.65 -8.72 31.04
N ALA A 680 19.15 -7.51 30.77
CA ALA A 680 20.58 -7.23 30.74
C ALA A 680 21.30 -7.49 32.09
N GLN A 681 20.54 -7.45 33.20
CA GLN A 681 21.02 -7.78 34.55
C GLN A 681 20.78 -9.26 34.92
N HIS A 682 20.42 -10.10 33.95
CA HIS A 682 20.07 -11.52 34.13
C HIS A 682 18.90 -11.76 35.10
N GLN A 683 17.97 -10.80 35.19
CA GLN A 683 16.75 -10.88 36.00
C GLN A 683 15.54 -11.26 35.14
N ASP A 684 15.52 -12.52 34.71
CA ASP A 684 14.58 -13.02 33.70
C ASP A 684 13.11 -13.02 34.16
N ALA A 685 12.85 -13.37 35.43
CA ALA A 685 11.48 -13.39 35.96
C ALA A 685 10.88 -11.96 36.09
N PRO A 686 11.59 -10.95 36.64
CA PRO A 686 11.17 -9.56 36.57
C PRO A 686 10.99 -9.04 35.13
N ALA A 687 11.92 -9.35 34.22
CA ALA A 687 11.83 -8.97 32.82
C ALA A 687 10.55 -9.52 32.17
N ALA A 688 10.28 -10.83 32.34
CA ALA A 688 9.06 -11.46 31.82
C ALA A 688 7.78 -10.81 32.36
N ALA A 689 7.71 -10.50 33.65
CA ALA A 689 6.53 -9.85 34.24
C ALA A 689 6.27 -8.44 33.68
N LEU A 690 7.33 -7.68 33.39
CA LEU A 690 7.23 -6.36 32.75
C LEU A 690 6.78 -6.47 31.29
N LEU A 691 7.32 -7.46 30.55
CA LEU A 691 6.91 -7.74 29.17
C LEU A 691 5.44 -8.16 29.09
N GLU A 692 4.97 -9.02 29.99
CA GLU A 692 3.55 -9.42 30.07
C GLU A 692 2.62 -8.20 30.27
N ARG A 693 3.02 -7.27 31.14
CA ARG A 693 2.29 -6.03 31.38
C ARG A 693 2.30 -5.12 30.15
N ALA A 694 3.47 -4.95 29.52
CA ALA A 694 3.62 -4.14 28.31
C ALA A 694 2.78 -4.71 27.15
N PHE A 695 2.87 -6.02 26.87
CA PHE A 695 2.11 -6.70 25.83
C PHE A 695 0.60 -6.64 26.10
N THR A 696 0.18 -6.69 27.36
CA THR A 696 -1.24 -6.48 27.71
C THR A 696 -1.70 -5.05 27.43
N ALA A 697 -0.86 -4.05 27.72
CA ALA A 697 -1.17 -2.64 27.44
C ALA A 697 -1.20 -2.33 25.94
N LEU A 698 -0.30 -2.92 25.14
CA LEU A 698 -0.25 -2.77 23.68
C LEU A 698 -1.53 -3.25 22.97
N ARG A 699 -2.35 -4.07 23.61
CA ARG A 699 -3.69 -4.46 23.09
C ARG A 699 -4.65 -3.27 23.01
N ARG A 700 -4.35 -2.16 23.69
CA ARG A 700 -5.17 -0.95 23.74
C ARG A 700 -4.43 0.32 23.33
N ASP A 701 -3.12 0.37 23.52
CA ASP A 701 -2.29 1.52 23.17
C ASP A 701 -1.56 1.29 21.84
N PRO A 702 -1.98 1.94 20.74
CA PRO A 702 -1.32 1.81 19.44
C PRO A 702 -0.10 2.74 19.30
N TRP A 703 0.22 3.55 20.33
CA TRP A 703 1.19 4.65 20.23
C TRP A 703 2.53 4.37 20.90
N ALA A 704 2.86 3.13 21.23
CA ALA A 704 4.20 2.78 21.71
C ALA A 704 5.26 2.95 20.60
N HIS A 705 6.54 3.12 20.97
CA HIS A 705 7.60 3.19 19.96
C HIS A 705 7.78 1.84 19.25
N ARG A 706 7.67 1.82 17.91
CA ARG A 706 7.77 0.60 17.09
C ARG A 706 9.08 -0.15 17.30
N ALA A 707 10.21 0.55 17.21
CA ALA A 707 11.54 -0.05 17.43
C ALA A 707 11.72 -0.64 18.85
N LEU A 708 11.10 -0.03 19.86
CA LEU A 708 11.14 -0.56 21.23
C LEU A 708 10.21 -1.77 21.38
N THR A 709 9.06 -1.77 20.71
CA THR A 709 8.14 -2.92 20.67
C THR A 709 8.81 -4.14 20.05
N GLU A 710 9.53 -3.95 18.94
CA GLU A 710 10.33 -5.01 18.31
C GLU A 710 11.45 -5.50 19.25
N ALA A 711 12.19 -4.59 19.88
CA ALA A 711 13.20 -4.97 20.86
C ALA A 711 12.61 -5.77 22.03
N ALA A 712 11.46 -5.36 22.57
CA ALA A 712 10.77 -6.06 23.66
C ALA A 712 10.27 -7.46 23.23
N LEU A 713 9.78 -7.61 22.01
CA LEU A 713 9.42 -8.92 21.45
C LEU A 713 10.64 -9.85 21.34
N ASN A 714 11.78 -9.34 20.89
CA ASN A 714 13.03 -10.11 20.84
C ASN A 714 13.52 -10.48 22.26
N THR A 715 13.51 -9.53 23.20
CA THR A 715 13.82 -9.79 24.62
C THR A 715 12.91 -10.87 25.21
N ALA A 716 11.62 -10.91 24.84
CA ALA A 716 10.71 -11.97 25.27
C ALA A 716 11.16 -13.36 24.79
N LEU A 717 11.65 -13.46 23.55
CA LEU A 717 12.20 -14.70 23.03
C LEU A 717 13.45 -15.13 23.81
N ASP A 718 14.40 -14.20 24.02
CA ASP A 718 15.67 -14.50 24.70
C ASP A 718 15.45 -14.94 26.16
N VAL A 719 14.51 -14.31 26.86
CA VAL A 719 14.09 -14.71 28.21
C VAL A 719 13.37 -16.06 28.20
N GLY A 720 12.50 -16.29 27.23
CA GLY A 720 11.76 -17.55 27.09
C GLY A 720 12.66 -18.75 26.78
N GLN A 721 13.67 -18.58 25.94
CA GLN A 721 14.61 -19.65 25.58
C GLN A 721 15.43 -20.17 26.77
N ARG A 722 15.64 -19.35 27.80
CA ARG A 722 16.37 -19.72 29.02
C ARG A 722 15.51 -20.48 30.05
N SER A 723 14.19 -20.41 29.96
CA SER A 723 13.28 -21.08 30.89
C SER A 723 11.97 -21.52 30.21
N PRO A 724 11.71 -22.83 30.12
CA PRO A 724 10.45 -23.34 29.55
C PRO A 724 9.19 -22.82 30.26
N GLU A 725 9.29 -22.48 31.55
CA GLU A 725 8.18 -21.86 32.29
C GLU A 725 7.91 -20.43 31.81
N LEU A 726 8.96 -19.61 31.68
CA LEU A 726 8.83 -18.24 31.18
C LEU A 726 8.38 -18.23 29.71
N ALA A 727 8.85 -19.18 28.90
CA ALA A 727 8.38 -19.35 27.53
C ALA A 727 6.86 -19.55 27.46
N ARG A 728 6.27 -20.38 28.34
CA ARG A 728 4.82 -20.58 28.39
C ARG A 728 4.06 -19.30 28.77
N ARG A 729 4.59 -18.55 29.74
CA ARG A 729 3.98 -17.28 30.17
C ARG A 729 3.99 -16.25 29.04
N LEU A 730 5.13 -16.06 28.39
CA LEU A 730 5.28 -15.11 27.30
C LEU A 730 4.52 -15.55 26.03
N TYR A 731 4.46 -16.85 25.74
CA TYR A 731 3.61 -17.42 24.70
C TYR A 731 2.14 -17.04 24.89
N ALA A 732 1.63 -17.15 26.12
CA ALA A 732 0.26 -16.76 26.46
C ALA A 732 0.07 -15.23 26.41
N ALA A 733 1.08 -14.45 26.81
CA ALA A 733 1.04 -12.99 26.76
C ALA A 733 0.87 -12.45 25.34
N LEU A 734 1.41 -13.15 24.34
CA LEU A 734 1.35 -12.79 22.93
C LEU A 734 0.14 -13.38 22.18
N GLU A 735 -0.78 -14.08 22.87
CA GLU A 735 -1.93 -14.72 22.22
C GLU A 735 -2.83 -13.71 21.50
N GLN A 736 -3.15 -12.60 22.16
CA GLN A 736 -4.02 -11.56 21.62
C GLN A 736 -3.26 -10.58 20.72
N PRO A 737 -3.88 -10.08 19.64
CA PRO A 737 -3.28 -9.05 18.78
C PRO A 737 -3.10 -7.73 19.52
N PHE A 738 -2.11 -6.94 19.09
CA PHE A 738 -1.92 -5.57 19.56
C PHE A 738 -2.89 -4.61 18.84
N ALA A 739 -3.12 -3.44 19.42
CA ALA A 739 -4.02 -2.44 18.88
C ALA A 739 -3.60 -2.05 17.45
N ALA A 740 -4.61 -1.88 16.58
CA ALA A 740 -4.43 -1.53 15.16
C ALA A 740 -3.45 -2.46 14.39
N SER A 741 -3.34 -3.71 14.80
CA SER A 741 -2.45 -4.71 14.18
C SER A 741 -0.96 -4.34 14.25
N ALA A 742 -0.56 -3.63 15.31
CA ALA A 742 0.85 -3.30 15.54
C ALA A 742 1.69 -4.58 15.66
N ALA A 743 2.81 -4.65 14.92
CA ALA A 743 3.78 -5.74 14.95
C ALA A 743 3.18 -7.16 14.85
N THR A 744 2.05 -7.37 14.16
CA THR A 744 1.37 -8.67 14.06
C THR A 744 2.31 -9.77 13.59
N LEU A 745 3.01 -9.57 12.46
CA LEU A 745 3.89 -10.59 11.90
C LEU A 745 5.00 -10.97 12.88
N GLN A 746 5.65 -9.99 13.50
CA GLN A 746 6.71 -10.23 14.48
C GLN A 746 6.17 -10.92 15.74
N ARG A 747 5.02 -10.47 16.25
CA ARG A 747 4.34 -11.08 17.41
C ARG A 747 4.06 -12.56 17.17
N GLU A 748 3.51 -12.91 16.01
CA GLU A 748 3.18 -14.30 15.67
C GLU A 748 4.41 -15.16 15.47
N LEU A 749 5.44 -14.62 14.82
CA LEU A 749 6.75 -15.28 14.68
C LEU A 749 7.38 -15.58 16.05
N ILE A 750 7.45 -14.58 16.94
CA ILE A 750 8.01 -14.74 18.28
C ILE A 750 7.17 -15.70 19.11
N ARG A 751 5.83 -15.63 19.02
CA ARG A 751 4.93 -16.57 19.68
C ARG A 751 5.16 -18.01 19.21
N ALA A 752 5.31 -18.24 17.91
CA ALA A 752 5.63 -19.57 17.38
C ALA A 752 6.96 -20.10 17.91
N LYS A 753 8.01 -19.26 17.96
CA LYS A 753 9.32 -19.64 18.52
C LYS A 753 9.27 -19.93 20.03
N LEU A 754 8.50 -19.14 20.79
CA LEU A 754 8.27 -19.38 22.22
C LEU A 754 7.52 -20.69 22.47
N ALA A 755 6.59 -21.08 21.60
CA ALA A 755 5.89 -22.36 21.69
C ALA A 755 6.84 -23.56 21.59
N VAL A 756 7.88 -23.45 20.74
CA VAL A 756 8.95 -24.45 20.63
C VAL A 756 9.80 -24.47 21.91
N ALA A 757 10.20 -23.31 22.42
CA ALA A 757 11.00 -23.18 23.64
C ALA A 757 10.29 -23.67 24.92
N ALA A 758 8.95 -23.61 24.97
CA ALA A 758 8.12 -24.03 26.10
C ALA A 758 8.13 -25.54 26.41
N GLY A 759 8.81 -26.35 25.58
CA GLY A 759 9.18 -27.74 25.90
C GLY A 759 8.13 -28.79 25.57
N GLY A 760 7.38 -28.66 24.47
CA GLY A 760 6.49 -29.73 24.02
C GLY A 760 6.09 -29.64 22.55
N THR A 761 6.21 -30.75 21.82
CA THR A 761 5.68 -30.91 20.46
C THR A 761 4.19 -30.59 20.37
N ALA A 762 3.43 -30.67 21.47
CA ALA A 762 2.02 -30.26 21.55
C ALA A 762 1.78 -28.77 21.30
N LEU A 763 2.54 -27.88 21.94
CA LEU A 763 2.38 -26.43 21.80
C LEU A 763 2.92 -25.93 20.46
N CYS A 764 3.91 -26.61 19.90
CA CYS A 764 4.53 -26.20 18.64
C CYS A 764 3.54 -26.19 17.45
N ALA A 765 2.71 -27.23 17.28
CA ALA A 765 1.73 -27.26 16.18
C ALA A 765 0.63 -26.19 16.32
N GLU A 766 0.25 -25.87 17.56
CA GLU A 766 -0.70 -24.78 17.84
C GLU A 766 -0.08 -23.41 17.58
N GLY A 767 1.20 -23.22 17.96
CA GLY A 767 1.94 -21.98 17.70
C GLY A 767 2.22 -21.73 16.22
N LEU A 768 2.42 -22.78 15.41
CA LEU A 768 2.66 -22.67 13.98
C LEU A 768 1.38 -22.58 13.13
N ALA A 769 0.25 -23.08 13.64
CA ALA A 769 -1.00 -23.12 12.87
C ALA A 769 -1.47 -21.75 12.32
N PRO A 770 -1.35 -20.61 13.05
CA PRO A 770 -1.72 -19.30 12.52
C PRO A 770 -0.92 -18.85 11.29
N LEU A 771 0.29 -19.41 11.09
CA LEU A 771 1.15 -19.08 9.94
C LEU A 771 0.82 -19.90 8.68
N GLU A 772 -0.10 -20.86 8.77
CA GLU A 772 -0.50 -21.69 7.64
C GLU A 772 -1.66 -21.09 6.83
N PRO A 773 -1.72 -21.32 5.51
CA PRO A 773 -0.77 -22.10 4.69
C PRO A 773 0.43 -21.27 4.19
N HIS A 774 0.48 -19.97 4.49
CA HIS A 774 1.45 -19.03 3.92
C HIS A 774 2.55 -18.68 4.93
N VAL A 775 3.46 -19.63 5.12
CA VAL A 775 4.50 -19.54 6.15
C VAL A 775 5.61 -18.59 5.72
N PRO A 776 6.16 -17.76 6.63
CA PRO A 776 7.36 -16.97 6.38
C PRO A 776 8.51 -17.86 5.87
N TRP A 777 9.08 -17.47 4.73
CA TRP A 777 10.06 -18.28 4.00
C TRP A 777 11.48 -18.04 4.56
N ASP A 778 11.68 -18.53 5.79
CA ASP A 778 12.91 -18.45 6.59
C ASP A 778 13.39 -19.85 7.00
N ARG A 779 14.71 -20.09 7.00
CA ARG A 779 15.30 -21.40 7.26
C ARG A 779 14.93 -21.95 8.64
N ALA A 780 15.07 -21.14 9.69
CA ALA A 780 14.89 -21.60 11.06
C ALA A 780 13.43 -21.99 11.30
N LEU A 781 12.49 -21.21 10.77
CA LEU A 781 11.07 -21.51 10.88
C LEU A 781 10.66 -22.72 10.04
N LEU A 782 11.13 -22.82 8.79
CA LEU A 782 10.83 -23.95 7.91
C LEU A 782 11.36 -25.28 8.48
N LEU A 783 12.56 -25.26 9.07
CA LEU A 783 13.14 -26.41 9.76
C LEU A 783 12.29 -26.81 10.97
N ALA A 784 12.03 -25.86 11.88
CA ALA A 784 11.23 -26.12 13.08
C ALA A 784 9.82 -26.63 12.73
N ARG A 785 9.20 -26.08 11.68
CA ARG A 785 7.90 -26.53 11.16
C ARG A 785 7.95 -27.97 10.65
N ALA A 786 8.93 -28.31 9.82
CA ALA A 786 9.07 -29.65 9.25
C ALA A 786 9.31 -30.70 10.34
N GLU A 787 10.20 -30.42 11.30
CA GLU A 787 10.47 -31.30 12.43
C GLU A 787 9.23 -31.51 13.30
N CYS A 788 8.58 -30.41 13.69
CA CYS A 788 7.42 -30.41 14.56
C CYS A 788 6.24 -31.20 13.98
N TYR A 789 5.86 -30.95 12.73
CA TYR A 789 4.77 -31.67 12.09
C TYR A 789 5.10 -33.14 11.83
N THR A 790 6.35 -33.45 11.48
CA THR A 790 6.80 -34.84 11.28
C THR A 790 6.71 -35.64 12.57
N GLN A 791 7.20 -35.09 13.69
CA GLN A 791 7.16 -35.75 14.99
C GLN A 791 5.73 -36.01 15.49
N ARG A 792 4.75 -35.19 15.07
CA ARG A 792 3.33 -35.33 15.45
C ARG A 792 2.50 -36.19 14.50
N GLY A 793 3.03 -36.54 13.33
CA GLY A 793 2.21 -37.10 12.26
C GLY A 793 1.10 -36.14 11.79
N ASP A 794 1.37 -34.83 11.80
CA ASP A 794 0.42 -33.82 11.30
C ASP A 794 0.25 -33.97 9.77
N PRO A 795 -0.98 -33.85 9.22
CA PRO A 795 -1.21 -33.94 7.77
C PRO A 795 -0.37 -32.96 6.94
N ARG A 796 0.08 -31.86 7.52
CA ARG A 796 0.92 -30.83 6.87
C ARG A 796 2.41 -31.20 6.82
N ALA A 797 2.83 -32.31 7.44
CA ALA A 797 4.25 -32.70 7.51
C ALA A 797 4.92 -32.87 6.14
N GLN A 798 4.19 -33.39 5.14
CA GLN A 798 4.75 -33.52 3.79
C GLN A 798 5.01 -32.16 3.16
N ALA A 799 4.01 -31.27 3.16
CA ALA A 799 4.15 -29.92 2.61
C ALA A 799 5.28 -29.15 3.32
N ALA A 800 5.43 -29.31 4.64
CA ALA A 800 6.51 -28.69 5.39
C ALA A 800 7.90 -29.17 5.00
N ARG A 801 8.06 -30.47 4.72
CA ARG A 801 9.32 -31.01 4.20
C ARG A 801 9.59 -30.53 2.79
N ASP A 802 8.59 -30.53 1.92
CA ASP A 802 8.72 -30.08 0.53
C ASP A 802 9.14 -28.59 0.46
N ASP A 803 8.61 -27.75 1.34
CA ASP A 803 8.97 -26.33 1.43
C ASP A 803 10.41 -26.15 1.92
N LEU A 804 10.83 -26.90 2.95
CA LEU A 804 12.22 -26.89 3.44
C LEU A 804 13.21 -27.38 2.37
N GLU A 805 12.91 -28.49 1.69
CA GLU A 805 13.75 -29.01 0.62
C GLU A 805 13.88 -28.01 -0.52
N ARG A 806 12.79 -27.34 -0.91
CA ARG A 806 12.80 -26.27 -1.91
C ARG A 806 13.67 -25.09 -1.48
N PHE A 807 13.56 -24.67 -0.22
CA PHE A 807 14.39 -23.60 0.34
C PHE A 807 15.89 -23.96 0.27
N LEU A 808 16.25 -25.17 0.72
CA LEU A 808 17.62 -25.66 0.73
C LEU A 808 18.20 -25.83 -0.68
N ALA A 809 17.41 -26.32 -1.63
CA ALA A 809 17.83 -26.48 -3.02
C ALA A 809 18.10 -25.15 -3.74
N GLN A 810 17.44 -24.07 -3.30
CA GLN A 810 17.63 -22.72 -3.84
C GLN A 810 18.70 -21.92 -3.09
N ALA A 811 19.15 -22.38 -1.92
CA ALA A 811 20.16 -21.67 -1.13
C ALA A 811 21.52 -21.77 -1.83
N PRO A 812 22.25 -20.65 -2.00
CA PRO A 812 23.64 -20.74 -2.40
C PRO A 812 24.39 -21.60 -1.37
N PRO A 813 25.24 -22.54 -1.79
CA PRO A 813 25.99 -23.37 -0.86
C PRO A 813 26.81 -22.46 0.06
N PRO A 814 26.81 -22.70 1.39
CA PRO A 814 27.62 -21.91 2.29
C PRO A 814 29.09 -22.02 1.87
N PHE A 815 29.80 -20.89 1.85
CA PHE A 815 31.22 -20.85 1.46
C PHE A 815 32.10 -21.66 2.42
N LEU A 816 31.65 -21.80 3.66
CA LEU A 816 32.14 -22.71 4.69
C LEU A 816 30.90 -23.22 5.44
N GLU A 817 30.66 -24.53 5.49
CA GLU A 817 29.68 -25.08 6.44
C GLU A 817 30.05 -24.60 7.85
N ASP A 818 29.06 -24.18 8.64
CA ASP A 818 29.27 -23.73 10.02
C ASP A 818 30.04 -24.82 10.81
N VAL A 819 31.35 -24.64 10.93
CA VAL A 819 32.25 -25.49 11.76
C VAL A 819 31.82 -25.44 13.24
N GLU A 820 30.92 -24.54 13.61
CA GLU A 820 30.38 -24.40 14.97
C GLU A 820 29.23 -25.38 15.29
N ALA A 821 28.60 -26.01 14.29
CA ALA A 821 27.47 -26.91 14.53
C ALA A 821 27.86 -28.35 14.95
N GLU A 822 29.10 -28.77 14.73
CA GLU A 822 29.60 -30.10 15.17
C GLU A 822 30.39 -30.08 16.50
N GLY A 823 30.67 -28.88 17.07
CA GLY A 823 31.43 -28.73 18.31
C GLY A 823 30.65 -28.97 19.61
N ALA A 824 29.31 -28.91 19.56
CA ALA A 824 28.47 -28.97 20.77
C ALA A 824 28.09 -30.40 21.25
N HIS A 825 28.56 -31.45 20.56
CA HIS A 825 28.18 -32.85 20.88
C HIS A 825 29.35 -33.81 21.15
N ARG A 826 30.58 -33.32 21.36
CA ARG A 826 31.72 -34.17 21.74
C ARG A 826 32.57 -33.56 22.85
N ASP A 827 31.99 -33.42 24.04
CA ASP A 827 32.76 -33.49 25.29
C ASP A 827 32.39 -34.80 26.01
N GLY A 828 32.94 -35.88 25.48
CA GLY A 828 33.11 -37.14 26.18
C GLY A 828 34.60 -37.32 26.43
N THR A 829 35.02 -37.10 27.68
CA THR A 829 36.36 -37.43 28.17
C THR A 829 36.76 -38.85 27.77
N PRO A 830 38.05 -39.05 27.45
CA PRO A 830 38.75 -40.07 28.22
C PRO A 830 40.16 -39.66 28.67
N GLU A 831 40.49 -40.32 29.78
CA GLU A 831 41.67 -40.34 30.62
C GLU A 831 43.04 -40.53 29.93
N HIS A 832 44.05 -40.02 30.65
CA HIS A 832 45.47 -40.39 30.70
C HIS A 832 46.01 -41.58 29.87
N GLU A 833 47.12 -41.34 29.14
CA GLU A 833 48.40 -42.06 29.36
C GLU A 833 49.60 -41.38 28.66
N ALA A 834 50.81 -41.71 29.13
CA ALA A 834 52.05 -40.92 29.16
C ALA A 834 53.00 -41.04 27.92
N PRO A 835 54.15 -40.29 27.86
CA PRO A 835 54.96 -40.11 26.65
C PRO A 835 56.20 -41.03 26.54
N ARG A 836 56.62 -41.39 25.32
CA ARG A 836 57.96 -41.93 24.95
C ARG A 836 58.30 -41.49 23.51
N ALA A 837 59.29 -40.63 23.26
CA ALA A 837 60.75 -40.86 23.20
C ALA A 837 61.25 -41.45 21.87
N ALA A 838 62.00 -40.60 21.14
CA ALA A 838 63.15 -40.82 20.24
C ALA A 838 63.10 -41.91 19.15
N ASP A 839 63.35 -41.52 17.89
CA ASP A 839 64.64 -41.76 17.21
C ASP A 839 64.67 -41.16 15.79
N ALA A 840 65.75 -40.44 15.49
CA ALA A 840 66.23 -40.17 14.13
C ALA A 840 67.10 -41.36 13.67
N PRO A 841 67.33 -41.56 12.35
CA PRO A 841 68.54 -40.96 11.78
C PRO A 841 68.49 -40.56 10.28
N GLU A 842 69.30 -39.55 9.99
CA GLU A 842 70.24 -39.33 8.85
C GLU A 842 69.90 -39.64 7.38
N ALA A 843 70.18 -38.59 6.58
CA ALA A 843 70.96 -38.54 5.34
C ALA A 843 70.39 -39.17 4.05
N HIS A 844 69.92 -38.31 3.15
CA HIS A 844 70.65 -37.95 1.91
C HIS A 844 70.12 -36.66 1.29
#